data_AF-A0A2N1JB12-F1
#
_entry.id   AF-A0A2N1JB12-F1
#
_cell.length_a   1.000
_cell.length_b   1.000
_cell.length_c   1.000
_cell.angle_alpha   90.00
_cell.angle_beta   90.00
_cell.angle_gamma   90.00
#
_symmetry.space_group_name_H-M   'P 1'
#
loop_
_entity.id
_entity.type
_entity.pdbx_description
1 polymer ?
#
loop_
_entity_poly.entity_id
_entity_poly.type
_entity_poly.pdbx_seq_one_letter_code
_entity_poly.pdbx_strand_id
1 'polypeptide(L)'
;MSEALDALVGPTAARGATYADVCRACAQLGEASAEAREAATATLLAFAQSDSLVDDAAYIVGRTRDGVRIAGICEDADVLLILAQHTTFLLAACVDDPSLAPLGLELAMAIADELDAGATSNAEIIPLGLSMDAHLWCHAIAQLHIIPQLLPAVLRVVYQAHVSNALHTLALAANASRALLGWHFAAVPALPEHATPAEVMEAVRHPSPHQATMPAAIADIYFAQELSVVLVAAAHSATKAADVPQDAWAAHAAVRHVHEAIQQLLLQEPPAQGEGAWLARQSALATALHAYVDHVTQRPARTLVVEDLETLRLLAQVYQSITSGDSGRALLREQPQALLLALARMTEASFYASFVLVPAADDESLAASADAAVNEVLALWRTLLGTFGAEDAVQDAVKEHLRDHVVLAYLQGRLHAATRSAQMDDVDEAETGDAELYAEQLSLYAALARSCLAEVVAAIYTSLDPVQAQLHGPSVPDATWEQLHWLALIAAAVLADPPENEQLQLPASVLQSPPAAQDTIVRIIHTLSLVLLPALLPHGPTDALPASPLALASLLAFCARWVPVYLFPSDATSSLVLATVFASTESEKILDTLLDCVQLAFSVWRFDQDVLLAAAALVESFARTPGAMRVLLARDAMQTLVKHTLSTLEQLPDATHAPILRACIRCVDCTRDGIVAAHDARAAYYPHILDAVHARIHAAMHAPRAASLSPAVHSALGLVRALAQSADPYVSRTVHEHLVATLPSVVALAQTHTEVMLASMQAMHAVLEAQAEMDAPELHAQVAQCVYALVQVVRPELGDEELAAALFQLLHALAEMVDTTQPVDHGAEYAEPATVCVDVLGQAAPQLTLELLAVPLVREAVVDAVTTLLLKTSAALVKASGTCLSTLSVLALLDAHNLRAAPLGERGSSALHVALCAVVFFFSTADTLIETKLAAVPPAFSMLAAHIPYLEDVVPPAEAQTMLDTMACSLLHILLLRPLHAPSLVPILLVLRTLTLARVQAAWLGGEASFMQSIAHYCANAVPRADTQRSQLFAHAAQHLFQCILASHIAPQSNAPPALAARLMVNEEQRAAIRLCRDLRPFLLQTHGVLCMR
;
A
#
# COMPACT_ATOMS: atom_id res chain seq x y z
N MET A 1 -20.43 -8.04 -29.51
CA MET A 1 -19.04 -7.58 -29.69
C MET A 1 -18.05 -8.63 -29.19
N SER A 2 -18.17 -9.17 -27.96
CA SER A 2 -17.42 -10.37 -27.50
C SER A 2 -17.54 -11.54 -28.47
N GLU A 3 -18.76 -11.95 -28.85
CA GLU A 3 -18.95 -13.06 -29.80
C GLU A 3 -18.44 -12.79 -31.23
N ALA A 4 -18.33 -11.52 -31.63
CA ALA A 4 -17.76 -11.14 -32.93
C ALA A 4 -16.22 -11.09 -32.87
N LEU A 5 -15.65 -10.68 -31.74
CA LEU A 5 -14.22 -10.82 -31.44
C LEU A 5 -13.83 -12.29 -31.29
N ASP A 6 -14.62 -13.13 -30.60
CA ASP A 6 -14.36 -14.57 -30.44
C ASP A 6 -14.44 -15.30 -31.80
N ALA A 7 -15.33 -14.88 -32.68
CA ALA A 7 -15.40 -15.36 -34.06
C ALA A 7 -14.22 -14.88 -34.93
N LEU A 8 -13.65 -13.71 -34.64
CA LEU A 8 -12.46 -13.16 -35.29
C LEU A 8 -11.15 -13.72 -34.71
N VAL A 9 -11.13 -14.19 -33.46
CA VAL A 9 -9.93 -14.64 -32.70
C VAL A 9 -9.83 -16.17 -32.61
N GLY A 10 -10.86 -16.92 -33.01
CA GLY A 10 -10.83 -18.38 -33.03
C GLY A 10 -9.63 -18.97 -33.82
N PRO A 11 -8.90 -19.97 -33.29
CA PRO A 11 -7.74 -20.53 -33.96
C PRO A 11 -8.19 -21.34 -35.19
N THR A 12 -7.87 -20.86 -36.38
CA THR A 12 -7.91 -21.69 -37.59
C THR A 12 -6.57 -22.39 -37.77
N ALA A 13 -6.56 -23.57 -38.38
CA ALA A 13 -5.31 -24.30 -38.66
C ALA A 13 -4.33 -23.47 -39.52
N ALA A 14 -4.85 -22.55 -40.34
CA ALA A 14 -4.06 -21.58 -41.09
C ALA A 14 -3.35 -20.58 -40.16
N ARG A 15 -4.06 -20.01 -39.16
CA ARG A 15 -3.48 -19.09 -38.17
C ARG A 15 -2.42 -19.74 -37.28
N GLY A 16 -2.62 -21.00 -36.90
CA GLY A 16 -1.61 -21.79 -36.17
C GLY A 16 -0.34 -22.03 -37.00
N ALA A 17 -0.47 -22.20 -38.32
CA ALA A 17 0.67 -22.32 -39.23
C ALA A 17 1.38 -20.98 -39.42
N THR A 18 0.63 -19.89 -39.66
CA THR A 18 1.16 -18.51 -39.75
C THR A 18 1.94 -18.14 -38.49
N TYR A 19 1.39 -18.38 -37.30
CA TYR A 19 2.08 -18.14 -36.04
C TYR A 19 3.33 -19.01 -35.86
N ALA A 20 3.26 -20.30 -36.22
CA ALA A 20 4.41 -21.19 -36.18
C ALA A 20 5.51 -20.76 -37.16
N ASP A 21 5.15 -20.17 -38.30
CA ASP A 21 6.09 -19.66 -39.30
C ASP A 21 6.67 -18.31 -38.89
N VAL A 22 5.90 -17.41 -38.26
CA VAL A 22 6.40 -16.16 -37.64
C VAL A 22 7.32 -16.47 -36.46
N CYS A 23 6.94 -17.38 -35.55
CA CYS A 23 7.79 -17.81 -34.45
C CYS A 23 9.07 -18.51 -34.93
N ARG A 24 8.97 -19.31 -36.00
CA ARG A 24 10.14 -19.95 -36.63
C ARG A 24 11.05 -18.90 -37.28
N ALA A 25 10.50 -17.91 -37.96
CA ALA A 25 11.27 -16.79 -38.50
C ALA A 25 11.93 -15.97 -37.39
N CYS A 26 11.21 -15.61 -36.33
CA CYS A 26 11.77 -14.90 -35.17
C CYS A 26 12.86 -15.71 -34.45
N ALA A 27 12.71 -17.04 -34.32
CA ALA A 27 13.76 -17.90 -33.78
C ALA A 27 14.99 -17.99 -34.69
N GLN A 28 14.78 -17.99 -36.01
CA GLN A 28 15.85 -18.00 -37.03
C GLN A 28 16.59 -16.66 -37.13
N LEU A 29 15.96 -15.54 -36.71
CA LEU A 29 16.65 -14.25 -36.56
C LEU A 29 17.73 -14.27 -35.46
N GLY A 30 17.52 -15.06 -34.39
CA GLY A 30 18.49 -15.26 -33.31
C GLY A 30 19.59 -16.28 -33.63
N GLU A 31 19.58 -16.91 -34.81
CA GLU A 31 20.63 -17.85 -35.21
C GLU A 31 21.87 -17.13 -35.76
N ALA A 32 23.06 -17.63 -35.43
CA ALA A 32 24.32 -17.03 -35.86
C ALA A 32 24.52 -17.02 -37.39
N SER A 33 23.82 -17.89 -38.12
CA SER A 33 23.99 -18.02 -39.58
C SER A 33 23.32 -16.87 -40.33
N ALA A 34 24.05 -16.26 -41.27
CA ALA A 34 23.52 -15.15 -42.08
C ALA A 34 22.39 -15.60 -43.02
N GLU A 35 22.42 -16.84 -43.51
CA GLU A 35 21.37 -17.42 -44.37
C GLU A 35 20.06 -17.65 -43.61
N ALA A 36 20.12 -18.08 -42.34
CA ALA A 36 18.92 -18.24 -41.50
C ALA A 36 18.26 -16.89 -41.20
N ARG A 37 19.07 -15.85 -40.93
CA ARG A 37 18.60 -14.48 -40.74
C ARG A 37 17.98 -13.92 -42.02
N GLU A 38 18.62 -14.05 -43.17
CA GLU A 38 18.09 -13.56 -44.44
C GLU A 38 16.78 -14.27 -44.83
N ALA A 39 16.67 -15.58 -44.60
CA ALA A 39 15.44 -16.34 -44.81
C ALA A 39 14.32 -15.91 -43.85
N ALA A 40 14.66 -15.63 -42.59
CA ALA A 40 13.71 -15.14 -41.60
C ALA A 40 13.21 -13.71 -41.90
N THR A 41 14.11 -12.80 -42.25
CA THR A 41 13.76 -11.43 -42.66
C THR A 41 12.89 -11.44 -43.91
N ALA A 42 13.20 -12.30 -44.91
CA ALA A 42 12.35 -12.46 -46.09
C ALA A 42 10.96 -13.01 -45.76
N THR A 43 10.85 -13.92 -44.79
CA THR A 43 9.58 -14.49 -44.31
C THR A 43 8.74 -13.42 -43.60
N LEU A 44 9.34 -12.61 -42.72
CA LEU A 44 8.67 -11.51 -42.03
C LEU A 44 8.27 -10.37 -42.99
N LEU A 45 9.11 -10.06 -43.99
CA LEU A 45 8.80 -9.10 -45.05
C LEU A 45 7.66 -9.59 -45.96
N ALA A 46 7.60 -10.89 -46.25
CA ALA A 46 6.49 -11.48 -46.99
C ALA A 46 5.17 -11.44 -46.19
N PHE A 47 5.24 -11.62 -44.86
CA PHE A 47 4.11 -11.41 -43.97
C PHE A 47 3.66 -9.95 -43.92
N ALA A 48 4.61 -9.00 -43.88
CA ALA A 48 4.34 -7.56 -43.91
C ALA A 48 3.67 -7.06 -45.21
N GLN A 49 3.64 -7.89 -46.26
CA GLN A 49 3.05 -7.59 -47.56
C GLN A 49 1.73 -8.36 -47.82
N SER A 50 1.21 -9.10 -46.84
CA SER A 50 -0.02 -9.90 -46.97
C SER A 50 -1.31 -9.06 -46.82
N ASP A 51 -2.32 -9.31 -47.66
CA ASP A 51 -3.63 -8.66 -47.57
C ASP A 51 -4.47 -9.10 -46.33
N SER A 52 -4.03 -10.11 -45.57
CA SER A 52 -4.70 -10.62 -44.34
C SER A 52 -4.23 -10.00 -43.02
N LEU A 53 -3.37 -8.98 -43.10
CA LEU A 53 -2.57 -8.45 -41.98
C LEU A 53 -3.37 -7.88 -40.80
N VAL A 54 -4.57 -7.37 -41.03
CA VAL A 54 -5.44 -6.79 -40.00
C VAL A 54 -5.87 -7.85 -38.97
N ASP A 55 -6.10 -9.10 -39.44
CA ASP A 55 -6.46 -10.23 -38.58
C ASP A 55 -5.25 -10.77 -37.78
N ASP A 56 -4.06 -10.72 -38.37
CA ASP A 56 -2.82 -11.23 -37.76
C ASP A 56 -2.24 -10.22 -36.73
N ALA A 57 -2.37 -8.92 -36.96
CA ALA A 57 -2.03 -7.88 -35.99
C ALA A 57 -2.99 -7.87 -34.79
N ALA A 58 -4.29 -8.08 -35.02
CA ALA A 58 -5.27 -8.25 -33.94
C ALA A 58 -5.00 -9.50 -33.08
N TYR A 59 -4.46 -10.59 -33.68
CA TYR A 59 -4.05 -11.79 -32.95
C TYR A 59 -2.77 -11.58 -32.13
N ILE A 60 -1.81 -10.80 -32.63
CA ILE A 60 -0.59 -10.41 -31.90
C ILE A 60 -0.94 -9.53 -30.69
N VAL A 61 -1.81 -8.52 -30.87
CA VAL A 61 -2.32 -7.66 -29.78
C VAL A 61 -3.17 -8.45 -28.77
N GLY A 62 -3.92 -9.46 -29.23
CA GLY A 62 -4.65 -10.38 -28.35
C GLY A 62 -3.74 -11.20 -27.43
N ARG A 63 -2.52 -11.54 -27.87
CA ARG A 63 -1.56 -12.36 -27.10
C ARG A 63 -0.46 -11.59 -26.37
N THR A 64 -0.23 -10.31 -26.66
CA THR A 64 0.57 -9.43 -25.78
C THR A 64 -0.13 -9.21 -24.43
N ARG A 65 -1.48 -9.24 -24.40
CA ARG A 65 -2.28 -9.34 -23.16
C ARG A 65 -2.13 -10.69 -22.41
N ASP A 66 -1.83 -11.79 -23.11
CA ASP A 66 -1.71 -13.15 -22.57
C ASP A 66 -0.25 -13.63 -22.38
N GLY A 67 0.74 -12.72 -22.41
CA GLY A 67 2.11 -13.01 -21.94
C GLY A 67 3.18 -13.28 -23.01
N VAL A 68 2.93 -13.09 -24.30
CA VAL A 68 3.98 -13.06 -25.34
C VAL A 68 4.42 -11.61 -25.59
N ARG A 69 5.59 -11.20 -25.06
CA ARG A 69 6.11 -9.82 -25.10
C ARG A 69 6.85 -9.52 -26.42
N ILE A 70 6.66 -8.33 -27.01
CA ILE A 70 7.28 -7.86 -28.27
C ILE A 70 8.81 -7.89 -28.18
N ALA A 71 9.35 -7.66 -26.98
CA ALA A 71 10.80 -7.63 -26.75
C ALA A 71 11.54 -8.96 -26.96
N GLY A 72 10.86 -10.11 -26.88
CA GLY A 72 11.47 -11.42 -27.19
C GLY A 72 11.86 -11.57 -28.67
N ILE A 73 11.42 -10.64 -29.52
CA ILE A 73 11.69 -10.59 -30.97
C ILE A 73 12.85 -9.61 -31.28
N CYS A 74 13.30 -8.81 -30.31
CA CYS A 74 14.03 -7.56 -30.53
C CYS A 74 15.57 -7.64 -30.40
N GLU A 75 16.23 -8.70 -30.88
CA GLU A 75 17.69 -8.64 -31.10
C GLU A 75 18.05 -7.86 -32.39
N ASP A 76 17.05 -7.50 -33.21
CA ASP A 76 17.23 -6.79 -34.48
C ASP A 76 16.43 -5.48 -34.52
N ALA A 77 17.12 -4.35 -34.74
CA ALA A 77 16.53 -3.01 -34.80
C ALA A 77 15.59 -2.83 -35.98
N ASP A 78 15.83 -3.57 -37.07
CA ASP A 78 15.05 -3.44 -38.29
C ASP A 78 13.60 -3.87 -38.07
N VAL A 79 13.36 -4.86 -37.20
CA VAL A 79 12.00 -5.32 -36.86
C VAL A 79 11.22 -4.25 -36.10
N LEU A 80 11.85 -3.60 -35.12
CA LEU A 80 11.25 -2.50 -34.36
C LEU A 80 10.94 -1.29 -35.28
N LEU A 81 11.85 -0.96 -36.18
CA LEU A 81 11.66 0.13 -37.14
C LEU A 81 10.56 -0.18 -38.16
N ILE A 82 10.47 -1.41 -38.66
CA ILE A 82 9.39 -1.85 -39.58
C ILE A 82 8.03 -1.78 -38.87
N LEU A 83 7.96 -2.26 -37.62
CA LEU A 83 6.73 -2.24 -36.84
C LEU A 83 6.27 -0.81 -36.54
N ALA A 84 7.21 0.10 -36.22
CA ALA A 84 6.94 1.52 -36.09
C ALA A 84 6.44 2.16 -37.40
N GLN A 85 7.14 1.92 -38.52
CA GLN A 85 6.74 2.43 -39.84
C GLN A 85 5.35 1.94 -40.25
N HIS A 86 5.03 0.69 -39.98
CA HIS A 86 3.71 0.12 -40.26
C HIS A 86 2.64 0.77 -39.39
N THR A 87 2.92 0.96 -38.10
CA THR A 87 2.02 1.67 -37.18
C THR A 87 1.77 3.11 -37.66
N THR A 88 2.81 3.83 -38.08
CA THR A 88 2.67 5.16 -38.69
C THR A 88 1.85 5.12 -39.98
N PHE A 89 2.01 4.09 -40.82
CA PHE A 89 1.22 3.92 -42.03
C PHE A 89 -0.26 3.72 -41.73
N LEU A 90 -0.61 2.86 -40.77
CA LEU A 90 -1.99 2.64 -40.34
C LEU A 90 -2.63 3.94 -39.81
N LEU A 91 -1.89 4.71 -39.02
CA LEU A 91 -2.33 6.01 -38.51
C LEU A 91 -2.43 7.09 -39.60
N ALA A 92 -1.63 7.01 -40.67
CA ALA A 92 -1.73 7.93 -41.80
C ALA A 92 -2.89 7.57 -42.73
N ALA A 93 -3.13 6.28 -42.94
CA ALA A 93 -4.22 5.75 -43.76
C ALA A 93 -5.60 5.94 -43.13
N CYS A 94 -5.67 6.24 -41.82
CA CYS A 94 -6.93 6.48 -41.12
C CYS A 94 -7.71 7.69 -41.66
N VAL A 95 -7.04 8.58 -42.41
CA VAL A 95 -7.68 9.71 -43.10
C VAL A 95 -8.62 9.23 -44.21
N ASP A 96 -8.25 8.15 -44.89
CA ASP A 96 -9.00 7.58 -45.98
C ASP A 96 -9.92 6.43 -45.51
N ASP A 97 -9.50 5.68 -44.48
CA ASP A 97 -10.31 4.63 -43.84
C ASP A 97 -10.26 4.72 -42.29
N PRO A 98 -11.28 5.32 -41.65
CA PRO A 98 -11.29 5.52 -40.19
C PRO A 98 -11.36 4.20 -39.39
N SER A 99 -11.68 3.06 -40.03
CA SER A 99 -11.70 1.75 -39.35
C SER A 99 -10.31 1.23 -38.98
N LEU A 100 -9.24 1.79 -39.58
CA LEU A 100 -7.85 1.43 -39.31
C LEU A 100 -7.26 2.15 -38.09
N ALA A 101 -7.90 3.22 -37.62
CA ALA A 101 -7.40 4.03 -36.50
C ALA A 101 -7.22 3.23 -35.18
N PRO A 102 -8.19 2.40 -34.72
CA PRO A 102 -8.06 1.67 -33.46
C PRO A 102 -6.84 0.74 -33.44
N LEU A 103 -6.58 0.03 -34.55
CA LEU A 103 -5.44 -0.90 -34.64
C LEU A 103 -4.10 -0.16 -34.57
N GLY A 104 -3.95 0.94 -35.33
CA GLY A 104 -2.73 1.75 -35.29
C GLY A 104 -2.48 2.38 -33.91
N LEU A 105 -3.54 2.80 -33.22
CA LEU A 105 -3.45 3.42 -31.89
C LEU A 105 -3.07 2.40 -30.80
N GLU A 106 -3.66 1.20 -30.82
CA GLU A 106 -3.33 0.11 -29.90
C GLU A 106 -1.88 -0.38 -30.09
N LEU A 107 -1.42 -0.49 -31.34
CA LEU A 107 -0.02 -0.82 -31.64
C LEU A 107 0.95 0.26 -31.11
N ALA A 108 0.63 1.54 -31.32
CA ALA A 108 1.45 2.65 -30.81
C ALA A 108 1.57 2.62 -29.28
N MET A 109 0.47 2.33 -28.58
CA MET A 109 0.43 2.20 -27.12
C MET A 109 1.25 0.99 -26.65
N ALA A 110 1.07 -0.18 -27.28
CA ALA A 110 1.83 -1.39 -26.93
C ALA A 110 3.34 -1.20 -27.10
N ILE A 111 3.77 -0.52 -28.16
CA ILE A 111 5.19 -0.18 -28.38
C ILE A 111 5.71 0.72 -27.25
N ALA A 112 4.95 1.74 -26.85
CA ALA A 112 5.34 2.67 -25.81
C ALA A 112 5.43 1.97 -24.44
N ASP A 113 4.35 1.30 -24.01
CA ASP A 113 4.26 0.68 -22.68
C ASP A 113 5.29 -0.46 -22.51
N GLU A 114 5.52 -1.28 -23.53
CA GLU A 114 6.46 -2.41 -23.41
C GLU A 114 7.93 -1.98 -23.38
N LEU A 115 8.29 -0.91 -24.09
CA LEU A 115 9.67 -0.44 -24.15
C LEU A 115 10.04 0.51 -23.01
N ASP A 116 9.07 1.23 -22.43
CA ASP A 116 9.29 2.16 -21.31
C ASP A 116 9.28 1.46 -19.93
N ALA A 117 8.62 0.30 -19.80
CA ALA A 117 8.45 -0.44 -18.54
C ALA A 117 9.74 -0.86 -17.79
N GLY A 118 10.92 -0.77 -18.41
CA GLY A 118 12.21 -1.10 -17.78
C GLY A 118 13.07 0.10 -17.36
N ALA A 119 12.68 1.34 -17.70
CA ALA A 119 13.46 2.55 -17.39
C ALA A 119 13.26 3.05 -15.94
N THR A 120 12.14 2.71 -15.29
CA THR A 120 11.75 3.20 -13.96
C THR A 120 12.06 2.25 -12.80
N SER A 121 12.34 0.97 -13.07
CA SER A 121 12.61 -0.01 -12.01
C SER A 121 14.05 0.11 -11.52
N ASN A 122 14.23 0.43 -10.24
CA ASN A 122 15.49 0.19 -9.52
C ASN A 122 16.00 -1.23 -9.86
N ALA A 123 17.24 -1.29 -10.32
CA ALA A 123 17.87 -2.45 -10.92
C ALA A 123 17.64 -3.75 -10.14
N GLU A 124 16.80 -4.65 -10.66
CA GLU A 124 16.90 -6.11 -10.40
C GLU A 124 15.97 -6.96 -11.31
N ILE A 125 14.89 -6.41 -11.87
CA ILE A 125 13.98 -7.15 -12.76
C ILE A 125 13.75 -6.37 -14.06
N ILE A 126 14.55 -6.66 -15.10
CA ILE A 126 14.26 -6.19 -16.46
C ILE A 126 13.06 -6.99 -16.98
N PRO A 127 11.92 -6.37 -17.32
CA PRO A 127 10.70 -7.08 -17.69
C PRO A 127 10.84 -7.93 -18.98
N LEU A 128 11.87 -7.70 -19.80
CA LEU A 128 11.87 -8.19 -21.17
C LEU A 128 12.75 -9.42 -21.44
N GLY A 129 13.46 -9.96 -20.44
CA GLY A 129 14.44 -11.04 -20.65
C GLY A 129 15.65 -10.63 -21.50
N LEU A 130 15.68 -9.40 -21.99
CA LEU A 130 16.80 -8.74 -22.63
C LEU A 130 17.92 -8.46 -21.62
N SER A 131 19.16 -8.44 -22.09
CA SER A 131 20.25 -7.83 -21.31
C SER A 131 19.97 -6.34 -21.09
N MET A 132 20.51 -5.76 -20.02
CA MET A 132 20.36 -4.32 -19.75
C MET A 132 20.80 -3.48 -20.96
N ASP A 133 21.91 -3.86 -21.60
CA ASP A 133 22.43 -3.18 -22.79
C ASP A 133 21.47 -3.29 -23.99
N ALA A 134 20.85 -4.46 -24.19
CA ALA A 134 19.88 -4.66 -25.27
C ALA A 134 18.57 -3.90 -25.02
N HIS A 135 18.10 -3.85 -23.78
CA HIS A 135 16.93 -3.06 -23.41
C HIS A 135 17.18 -1.56 -23.59
N LEU A 136 18.30 -1.05 -23.06
CA LEU A 136 18.71 0.34 -23.24
C LEU A 136 18.91 0.70 -24.72
N TRP A 137 19.38 -0.25 -25.53
CA TRP A 137 19.49 -0.08 -26.98
C TRP A 137 18.14 0.01 -27.68
N CYS A 138 17.20 -0.90 -27.41
CA CYS A 138 15.83 -0.81 -27.95
C CYS A 138 15.14 0.48 -27.51
N HIS A 139 15.31 0.86 -26.25
CA HIS A 139 14.79 2.08 -25.68
C HIS A 139 15.40 3.33 -26.35
N ALA A 140 16.72 3.34 -26.59
CA ALA A 140 17.41 4.41 -27.30
C ALA A 140 16.98 4.52 -28.78
N ILE A 141 16.80 3.39 -29.47
CA ILE A 141 16.26 3.36 -30.84
C ILE A 141 14.85 3.93 -30.85
N ALA A 142 14.02 3.55 -29.89
CA ALA A 142 12.65 4.05 -29.82
C ALA A 142 12.62 5.57 -29.64
N GLN A 143 13.46 6.07 -28.72
CA GLN A 143 13.66 7.50 -28.47
C GLN A 143 14.17 8.27 -29.70
N LEU A 144 15.07 7.71 -30.52
CA LEU A 144 15.67 8.42 -31.65
C LEU A 144 14.89 8.30 -32.97
N HIS A 145 14.22 7.17 -33.20
CA HIS A 145 13.65 6.86 -34.52
C HIS A 145 12.16 6.56 -34.52
N ILE A 146 11.61 6.01 -33.43
CA ILE A 146 10.21 5.54 -33.39
C ILE A 146 9.28 6.63 -32.89
N ILE A 147 9.55 7.19 -31.71
CA ILE A 147 8.72 8.25 -31.09
C ILE A 147 8.58 9.49 -31.98
N PRO A 148 9.65 10.01 -32.63
CA PRO A 148 9.51 11.15 -33.54
C PRO A 148 8.57 10.90 -34.73
N GLN A 149 8.36 9.63 -35.12
CA GLN A 149 7.47 9.25 -36.21
C GLN A 149 6.05 8.95 -35.72
N LEU A 150 5.91 8.27 -34.58
CA LEU A 150 4.62 7.87 -34.04
C LEU A 150 3.86 9.04 -33.40
N LEU A 151 4.53 9.88 -32.61
CA LEU A 151 3.86 10.93 -31.85
C LEU A 151 3.11 11.93 -32.75
N PRO A 152 3.69 12.47 -33.85
CA PRO A 152 2.94 13.34 -34.77
C PRO A 152 1.75 12.63 -35.43
N ALA A 153 1.88 11.34 -35.74
CA ALA A 153 0.81 10.56 -36.36
C ALA A 153 -0.37 10.39 -35.39
N VAL A 154 -0.10 10.01 -34.14
CA VAL A 154 -1.12 9.89 -33.09
C VAL A 154 -1.79 11.25 -32.81
N LEU A 155 -1.02 12.33 -32.69
CA LEU A 155 -1.56 13.68 -32.46
C LEU A 155 -2.44 14.18 -33.61
N ARG A 156 -2.12 13.79 -34.85
CA ARG A 156 -2.99 14.07 -36.00
C ARG A 156 -4.34 13.36 -35.88
N VAL A 157 -4.35 12.11 -35.40
CA VAL A 157 -5.59 11.38 -35.12
C VAL A 157 -6.38 12.05 -34.00
N VAL A 158 -5.73 12.52 -32.93
CA VAL A 158 -6.40 13.31 -31.87
C VAL A 158 -7.09 14.55 -32.46
N TYR A 159 -6.38 15.33 -33.27
CA TYR A 159 -6.93 16.52 -33.91
C TYR A 159 -8.12 16.19 -34.82
N GLN A 160 -8.00 15.16 -35.65
CA GLN A 160 -9.08 14.74 -36.55
C GLN A 160 -10.30 14.21 -35.79
N ALA A 161 -10.07 13.37 -34.78
CA ALA A 161 -11.13 12.81 -33.96
C ALA A 161 -11.85 13.89 -33.15
N HIS A 162 -11.12 14.90 -32.65
CA HIS A 162 -11.70 16.09 -32.03
C HIS A 162 -12.57 16.88 -33.01
N VAL A 163 -12.06 17.22 -34.21
CA VAL A 163 -12.80 18.02 -35.20
C VAL A 163 -14.05 17.29 -35.72
N SER A 164 -13.98 15.97 -35.87
CA SER A 164 -15.09 15.12 -36.33
C SER A 164 -16.02 14.63 -35.22
N ASN A 165 -15.72 14.96 -33.96
CA ASN A 165 -16.42 14.49 -32.76
C ASN A 165 -16.53 12.96 -32.66
N ALA A 166 -15.50 12.24 -33.13
CA ALA A 166 -15.41 10.78 -33.07
C ALA A 166 -14.87 10.32 -31.70
N LEU A 167 -15.73 10.33 -30.68
CA LEU A 167 -15.36 10.20 -29.26
C LEU A 167 -14.60 8.90 -28.92
N HIS A 168 -14.97 7.77 -29.52
CA HIS A 168 -14.27 6.50 -29.28
C HIS A 168 -12.83 6.53 -29.82
N THR A 169 -12.65 7.02 -31.05
CA THR A 169 -11.32 7.21 -31.64
C THR A 169 -10.52 8.25 -30.87
N LEU A 170 -11.18 9.30 -30.36
CA LEU A 170 -10.55 10.30 -29.51
C LEU A 170 -10.04 9.71 -28.20
N ALA A 171 -10.81 8.84 -27.55
CA ALA A 171 -10.40 8.17 -26.31
C ALA A 171 -9.16 7.27 -26.52
N LEU A 172 -9.16 6.47 -27.59
CA LEU A 172 -8.00 5.64 -27.95
C LEU A 172 -6.79 6.49 -28.32
N ALA A 173 -6.98 7.56 -29.09
CA ALA A 173 -5.90 8.44 -29.51
C ALA A 173 -5.30 9.23 -28.35
N ALA A 174 -6.13 9.64 -27.39
CA ALA A 174 -5.70 10.26 -26.16
C ALA A 174 -4.89 9.30 -25.27
N ASN A 175 -5.31 8.04 -25.15
CA ASN A 175 -4.56 7.04 -24.37
C ASN A 175 -3.20 6.72 -25.01
N ALA A 176 -3.14 6.58 -26.34
CA ALA A 176 -1.88 6.44 -27.05
C ALA A 176 -0.99 7.69 -26.92
N SER A 177 -1.58 8.89 -26.92
CA SER A 177 -0.85 10.15 -26.67
C SER A 177 -0.28 10.20 -25.26
N ARG A 178 -1.03 9.77 -24.24
CA ARG A 178 -0.56 9.64 -22.87
C ARG A 178 0.66 8.73 -22.77
N ALA A 179 0.60 7.54 -23.37
CA ALA A 179 1.72 6.59 -23.34
C ALA A 179 2.98 7.16 -24.04
N LEU A 180 2.83 7.82 -25.19
CA LEU A 180 3.96 8.39 -25.94
C LEU A 180 4.53 9.67 -25.32
N LEU A 181 3.69 10.50 -24.69
CA LEU A 181 4.12 11.73 -24.00
C LEU A 181 4.75 11.44 -22.62
N GLY A 182 4.41 10.30 -22.02
CA GLY A 182 4.96 9.82 -20.74
C GLY A 182 6.29 9.08 -20.85
N TRP A 183 6.94 9.11 -22.02
CA TRP A 183 8.18 8.38 -22.26
C TRP A 183 9.35 8.88 -21.39
N HIS A 184 10.05 7.96 -20.72
CA HIS A 184 11.19 8.28 -19.87
C HIS A 184 12.48 8.36 -20.69
N PHE A 185 13.07 9.54 -20.88
CA PHE A 185 14.27 9.65 -21.72
C PHE A 185 15.51 8.97 -21.10
N ALA A 186 16.21 8.15 -21.89
CA ALA A 186 17.46 7.50 -21.48
C ALA A 186 18.67 8.44 -21.68
N ALA A 187 19.69 8.29 -20.82
CA ALA A 187 20.95 9.05 -20.88
C ALA A 187 21.90 8.57 -21.99
N VAL A 188 21.48 8.78 -23.24
CA VAL A 188 22.27 8.45 -24.43
C VAL A 188 23.08 9.68 -24.85
N PRO A 189 24.37 9.53 -25.24
CA PRO A 189 25.15 10.61 -25.85
C PRO A 189 24.40 11.29 -26.99
N ALA A 190 24.62 12.60 -27.19
CA ALA A 190 24.00 13.35 -28.28
C ALA A 190 24.42 12.77 -29.64
N LEU A 191 23.54 11.94 -30.21
CA LEU A 191 23.70 11.33 -31.52
C LEU A 191 22.98 12.17 -32.59
N PRO A 192 23.47 12.19 -33.84
CA PRO A 192 22.74 12.82 -34.94
C PRO A 192 21.41 12.11 -35.19
N GLU A 193 20.40 12.83 -35.69
CA GLU A 193 19.04 12.31 -35.96
C GLU A 193 19.00 11.12 -36.95
N HIS A 194 20.07 10.92 -37.70
CA HIS A 194 20.24 9.81 -38.66
C HIS A 194 21.22 8.74 -38.19
N ALA A 195 21.50 8.68 -36.89
CA ALA A 195 22.37 7.65 -36.33
C ALA A 195 21.85 6.25 -36.71
N THR A 196 22.75 5.38 -37.15
CA THR A 196 22.38 3.99 -37.47
C THR A 196 22.16 3.19 -36.17
N PRO A 197 21.35 2.12 -36.19
CA PRO A 197 21.19 1.26 -35.01
C PRO A 197 22.50 0.75 -34.40
N ALA A 198 23.54 0.57 -35.23
CA ALA A 198 24.89 0.21 -34.79
C ALA A 198 25.60 1.34 -34.03
N GLU A 199 25.45 2.59 -34.47
CA GLU A 199 25.99 3.78 -33.78
C GLU A 199 25.26 4.02 -32.45
N VAL A 200 23.96 3.76 -32.39
CA VAL A 200 23.17 3.80 -31.15
C VAL A 200 23.65 2.74 -30.15
N MET A 201 23.92 1.51 -30.60
CA MET A 201 24.46 0.44 -29.75
C MET A 201 25.82 0.83 -29.15
N GLU A 202 26.70 1.45 -29.94
CA GLU A 202 28.01 1.88 -29.46
C GLU A 202 27.91 3.01 -28.43
N ALA A 203 26.94 3.91 -28.60
CA ALA A 203 26.68 4.98 -27.64
C ALA A 203 26.07 4.46 -26.32
N VAL A 204 25.22 3.42 -26.37
CA VAL A 204 24.64 2.78 -25.18
C VAL A 204 25.69 2.04 -24.35
N ARG A 205 26.71 1.45 -24.99
CA ARG A 205 27.85 0.81 -24.30
C ARG A 205 28.76 1.80 -23.56
N HIS A 206 28.68 3.08 -23.91
CA HIS A 206 29.46 4.16 -23.31
C HIS A 206 28.54 5.32 -22.88
N PRO A 207 27.67 5.09 -21.87
CA PRO A 207 26.69 6.08 -21.46
C PRO A 207 27.37 7.35 -20.97
N SER A 208 26.79 8.50 -21.32
CA SER A 208 27.26 9.80 -20.87
C SER A 208 27.04 9.95 -19.37
N PRO A 209 27.99 10.53 -18.59
CA PRO A 209 27.77 10.84 -17.18
C PRO A 209 26.79 12.01 -16.94
N HIS A 210 26.23 12.61 -18.00
CA HIS A 210 25.28 13.72 -17.91
C HIS A 210 23.82 13.23 -17.85
N GLN A 211 22.94 14.05 -17.28
CA GLN A 211 21.48 13.82 -17.21
C GLN A 211 20.90 13.49 -18.59
N ALA A 212 19.85 12.67 -18.63
CA ALA A 212 19.15 12.32 -19.86
C ALA A 212 18.63 13.58 -20.57
N THR A 213 18.97 13.73 -21.85
CA THR A 213 18.55 14.88 -22.65
C THR A 213 17.59 14.45 -23.75
N MET A 214 16.44 15.11 -23.84
CA MET A 214 15.45 14.92 -24.89
C MET A 214 16.08 15.21 -26.29
N PRO A 215 15.88 14.34 -27.30
CA PRO A 215 16.36 14.59 -28.66
C PRO A 215 15.73 15.85 -29.28
N ALA A 216 16.48 16.58 -30.10
CA ALA A 216 16.00 17.83 -30.72
C ALA A 216 14.72 17.65 -31.55
N ALA A 217 14.66 16.60 -32.38
CA ALA A 217 13.48 16.24 -33.16
C ALA A 217 12.20 16.03 -32.32
N ILE A 218 12.34 15.61 -31.07
CA ILE A 218 11.22 15.43 -30.13
C ILE A 218 10.91 16.73 -29.38
N ALA A 219 11.96 17.47 -29.00
CA ALA A 219 11.83 18.74 -28.30
C ALA A 219 10.95 19.74 -29.06
N ASP A 220 11.09 19.83 -30.40
CA ASP A 220 10.26 20.70 -31.23
C ASP A 220 8.76 20.35 -31.15
N ILE A 221 8.42 19.07 -30.96
CA ILE A 221 7.03 18.60 -30.81
C ILE A 221 6.52 18.87 -29.39
N TYR A 222 7.31 18.53 -28.37
CA TYR A 222 6.93 18.69 -26.96
C TYR A 222 6.80 20.16 -26.54
N PHE A 223 7.59 21.06 -27.14
CA PHE A 223 7.56 22.49 -26.84
C PHE A 223 6.68 23.30 -27.81
N ALA A 224 5.96 22.65 -28.73
CA ALA A 224 5.00 23.32 -29.62
C ALA A 224 3.80 23.87 -28.83
N GLN A 225 3.42 25.12 -29.13
CA GLN A 225 2.27 25.77 -28.48
C GLN A 225 0.94 25.11 -28.92
N GLU A 226 0.88 24.71 -30.19
CA GLU A 226 -0.29 24.13 -30.83
C GLU A 226 -0.69 22.80 -30.17
N LEU A 227 0.28 22.01 -29.71
CA LEU A 227 0.04 20.75 -29.01
C LEU A 227 -0.85 20.98 -27.77
N SER A 228 -0.49 21.96 -26.95
CA SER A 228 -1.23 22.29 -25.73
C SER A 228 -2.66 22.74 -26.04
N VAL A 229 -2.81 23.58 -27.07
CA VAL A 229 -4.13 24.09 -27.50
C VAL A 229 -5.02 22.96 -28.03
N VAL A 230 -4.47 22.03 -28.83
CA VAL A 230 -5.23 20.91 -29.39
C VAL A 230 -5.68 19.94 -28.31
N LEU A 231 -4.81 19.60 -27.35
CA LEU A 231 -5.19 18.73 -26.23
C LEU A 231 -6.29 19.36 -25.38
N VAL A 232 -6.17 20.63 -24.99
CA VAL A 232 -7.23 21.30 -24.21
C VAL A 232 -8.53 21.41 -25.01
N ALA A 233 -8.47 21.71 -26.31
CA ALA A 233 -9.66 21.77 -27.17
C ALA A 233 -10.36 20.40 -27.29
N ALA A 234 -9.58 19.31 -27.36
CA ALA A 234 -10.08 17.94 -27.39
C ALA A 234 -10.81 17.58 -26.07
N ALA A 235 -10.20 17.87 -24.91
CA ALA A 235 -10.83 17.65 -23.60
C ALA A 235 -12.14 18.45 -23.45
N HIS A 236 -12.11 19.73 -23.84
CA HIS A 236 -13.28 20.62 -23.80
C HIS A 236 -14.43 20.11 -24.69
N SER A 237 -14.11 19.65 -25.90
CA SER A 237 -15.10 19.08 -26.81
C SER A 237 -15.70 17.78 -26.29
N ALA A 238 -14.87 16.90 -25.71
CA ALA A 238 -15.34 15.66 -25.10
C ALA A 238 -16.27 15.94 -23.91
N THR A 239 -15.94 16.92 -23.07
CA THR A 239 -16.79 17.35 -21.93
C THR A 239 -18.18 17.81 -22.39
N LYS A 240 -18.24 18.62 -23.47
CA LYS A 240 -19.53 19.04 -24.06
C LYS A 240 -20.35 17.88 -24.60
N ALA A 241 -19.70 16.85 -25.11
CA ALA A 241 -20.38 15.70 -25.69
C ALA A 241 -20.84 14.68 -24.63
N ALA A 242 -20.27 14.72 -23.41
CA ALA A 242 -20.68 13.88 -22.29
C ALA A 242 -22.14 14.13 -21.85
N ASP A 243 -22.71 15.32 -22.14
CA ASP A 243 -24.11 15.65 -21.91
C ASP A 243 -25.09 14.77 -22.73
N VAL A 244 -24.59 13.95 -23.68
CA VAL A 244 -25.38 13.03 -24.51
C VAL A 244 -25.27 11.59 -23.96
N PRO A 245 -26.37 10.96 -23.48
CA PRO A 245 -26.30 9.68 -22.75
C PRO A 245 -25.70 8.49 -23.51
N GLN A 246 -25.78 8.49 -24.85
CA GLN A 246 -25.31 7.36 -25.67
C GLN A 246 -23.78 7.30 -25.78
N ASP A 247 -23.09 8.42 -25.58
CA ASP A 247 -21.64 8.55 -25.79
C ASP A 247 -20.87 8.91 -24.51
N ALA A 248 -21.57 8.99 -23.37
CA ALA A 248 -21.01 9.43 -22.10
C ALA A 248 -19.74 8.67 -21.71
N TRP A 249 -19.73 7.34 -21.79
CA TRP A 249 -18.53 6.55 -21.42
C TRP A 249 -17.29 6.92 -22.26
N ALA A 250 -17.45 7.03 -23.58
CA ALA A 250 -16.33 7.36 -24.49
C ALA A 250 -15.85 8.81 -24.28
N ALA A 251 -16.78 9.73 -24.02
CA ALA A 251 -16.47 11.10 -23.66
C ALA A 251 -15.67 11.18 -22.35
N HIS A 252 -16.09 10.49 -21.29
CA HIS A 252 -15.35 10.46 -20.01
C HIS A 252 -13.96 9.84 -20.15
N ALA A 253 -13.83 8.72 -20.88
CA ALA A 253 -12.55 8.10 -21.16
C ALA A 253 -11.62 9.07 -21.93
N ALA A 254 -12.15 9.76 -22.94
CA ALA A 254 -11.40 10.78 -23.68
C ALA A 254 -10.96 11.94 -22.78
N VAL A 255 -11.86 12.50 -21.96
CA VAL A 255 -11.54 13.58 -21.02
C VAL A 255 -10.38 13.16 -20.12
N ARG A 256 -10.49 12.00 -19.44
CA ARG A 256 -9.46 11.51 -18.54
C ARG A 256 -8.11 11.33 -19.24
N HIS A 257 -8.08 10.61 -20.36
CA HIS A 257 -6.82 10.31 -21.05
C HIS A 257 -6.15 11.56 -21.65
N VAL A 258 -6.94 12.56 -22.08
CA VAL A 258 -6.38 13.84 -22.53
C VAL A 258 -5.78 14.61 -21.36
N HIS A 259 -6.41 14.63 -20.19
CA HIS A 259 -5.83 15.26 -19.00
C HIS A 259 -4.54 14.56 -18.55
N GLU A 260 -4.52 13.23 -18.54
CA GLU A 260 -3.31 12.45 -18.26
C GLU A 260 -2.20 12.77 -19.28
N ALA A 261 -2.53 12.88 -20.57
CA ALA A 261 -1.57 13.28 -21.60
C ALA A 261 -1.00 14.70 -21.38
N ILE A 262 -1.83 15.65 -20.94
CA ILE A 262 -1.38 17.00 -20.55
C ILE A 262 -0.45 16.94 -19.33
N GLN A 263 -0.76 16.12 -18.32
CA GLN A 263 0.10 15.94 -17.15
C GLN A 263 1.48 15.38 -17.56
N GLN A 264 1.51 14.36 -18.42
CA GLN A 264 2.78 13.82 -18.94
C GLN A 264 3.60 14.87 -19.69
N LEU A 265 2.94 15.74 -20.48
CA LEU A 265 3.60 16.85 -21.17
C LEU A 265 4.23 17.88 -20.21
N LEU A 266 3.61 18.08 -19.03
CA LEU A 266 4.05 19.04 -18.02
C LEU A 266 5.26 18.57 -17.22
N LEU A 267 5.48 17.26 -17.09
CA LEU A 267 6.64 16.69 -16.38
C LEU A 267 7.98 16.95 -17.09
N GLN A 268 7.94 17.38 -18.36
CA GLN A 268 9.14 17.55 -19.18
C GLN A 268 9.75 18.95 -19.01
N GLU A 269 10.99 18.99 -18.48
CA GLU A 269 11.77 20.22 -18.30
C GLU A 269 12.45 20.68 -19.61
N PRO A 270 12.64 21.99 -19.82
CA PRO A 270 13.27 22.49 -21.03
C PRO A 270 14.78 22.20 -21.07
N PRO A 271 15.36 21.86 -22.24
CA PRO A 271 16.80 21.92 -22.41
C PRO A 271 17.29 23.37 -22.32
N ALA A 272 18.53 23.60 -21.92
CA ALA A 272 19.11 24.94 -21.68
C ALA A 272 19.02 25.94 -22.87
N GLN A 273 18.70 25.48 -24.08
CA GLN A 273 18.54 26.30 -25.29
C GLN A 273 17.06 26.56 -25.66
N GLY A 274 16.09 25.95 -24.96
CA GLY A 274 14.66 25.94 -25.30
C GLY A 274 13.73 26.69 -24.34
N GLU A 275 14.27 27.43 -23.36
CA GLU A 275 13.50 28.08 -22.29
C GLU A 275 12.38 29.00 -22.81
N GLY A 276 12.62 29.75 -23.89
CA GLY A 276 11.62 30.64 -24.48
C GLY A 276 10.44 29.91 -25.14
N ALA A 277 10.69 28.79 -25.83
CA ALA A 277 9.64 27.99 -26.47
C ALA A 277 8.79 27.27 -25.40
N TRP A 278 9.45 26.74 -24.37
CA TRP A 278 8.79 26.15 -23.22
C TRP A 278 7.89 27.15 -22.49
N LEU A 279 8.38 28.36 -22.22
CA LEU A 279 7.58 29.40 -21.55
C LEU A 279 6.35 29.79 -22.38
N ALA A 280 6.54 29.95 -23.69
CA ALA A 280 5.45 30.27 -24.59
C ALA A 280 4.40 29.14 -24.68
N ARG A 281 4.83 27.87 -24.61
CA ARG A 281 3.93 26.71 -24.46
C ARG A 281 3.15 26.78 -23.16
N GLN A 282 3.81 27.03 -22.02
CA GLN A 282 3.12 27.12 -20.72
C GLN A 282 2.06 28.24 -20.73
N SER A 283 2.40 29.40 -21.30
CA SER A 283 1.49 30.55 -21.43
C SER A 283 0.28 30.24 -22.33
N ALA A 284 0.49 29.54 -23.45
CA ALA A 284 -0.57 29.07 -24.33
C ALA A 284 -1.48 28.02 -23.66
N LEU A 285 -0.89 27.06 -22.95
CA LEU A 285 -1.62 26.05 -22.18
C LEU A 285 -2.48 26.70 -21.10
N ALA A 286 -1.92 27.60 -20.29
CA ALA A 286 -2.66 28.32 -19.25
C ALA A 286 -3.83 29.12 -19.83
N THR A 287 -3.62 29.81 -20.95
CA THR A 287 -4.68 30.57 -21.64
C THR A 287 -5.83 29.65 -22.12
N ALA A 288 -5.49 28.49 -22.70
CA ALA A 288 -6.49 27.52 -23.13
C ALA A 288 -7.26 26.91 -21.94
N LEU A 289 -6.55 26.58 -20.85
CA LEU A 289 -7.15 26.07 -19.62
C LEU A 289 -8.08 27.10 -18.96
N HIS A 290 -7.74 28.39 -18.94
CA HIS A 290 -8.63 29.44 -18.42
C HIS A 290 -9.98 29.46 -19.15
N ALA A 291 -9.96 29.36 -20.48
CA ALA A 291 -11.19 29.31 -21.28
C ALA A 291 -12.02 28.03 -21.01
N TYR A 292 -11.34 26.93 -20.69
CA TYR A 292 -12.00 25.67 -20.36
C TYR A 292 -12.63 25.70 -18.96
N VAL A 293 -11.91 26.20 -17.95
CA VAL A 293 -12.43 26.47 -16.60
C VAL A 293 -13.67 27.36 -16.67
N ASP A 294 -13.61 28.44 -17.44
CA ASP A 294 -14.74 29.36 -17.63
C ASP A 294 -15.97 28.64 -18.18
N HIS A 295 -15.79 27.65 -19.05
CA HIS A 295 -16.92 26.90 -19.57
C HIS A 295 -17.56 25.98 -18.53
N VAL A 296 -16.72 25.22 -17.79
CA VAL A 296 -17.20 24.28 -16.77
C VAL A 296 -17.89 25.03 -15.62
N THR A 297 -17.29 26.14 -15.17
CA THR A 297 -17.77 26.93 -14.03
C THR A 297 -18.94 27.88 -14.35
N GLN A 298 -19.17 28.25 -15.61
CA GLN A 298 -20.30 29.11 -16.00
C GLN A 298 -21.63 28.34 -16.22
N ARG A 299 -21.64 27.00 -16.12
CA ARG A 299 -22.89 26.24 -16.06
C ARG A 299 -23.70 26.72 -14.84
N PRO A 300 -25.03 26.89 -14.95
CA PRO A 300 -25.82 27.44 -13.85
C PRO A 300 -25.62 26.56 -12.61
N ALA A 301 -25.14 27.16 -11.51
CA ALA A 301 -24.64 26.43 -10.34
C ALA A 301 -25.59 25.35 -9.79
N ARG A 302 -26.91 25.46 -10.03
CA ARG A 302 -27.92 24.45 -9.67
C ARG A 302 -27.89 23.15 -10.49
N THR A 303 -27.00 23.01 -11.47
CA THR A 303 -26.94 21.86 -12.40
C THR A 303 -25.58 21.17 -12.44
N LEU A 304 -24.70 21.44 -11.48
CA LEU A 304 -23.44 20.69 -11.40
C LEU A 304 -23.76 19.22 -11.14
N VAL A 305 -23.26 18.35 -12.00
CA VAL A 305 -23.36 16.89 -11.88
C VAL A 305 -22.02 16.28 -11.48
N VAL A 306 -22.02 15.00 -11.12
CA VAL A 306 -20.81 14.23 -10.75
C VAL A 306 -19.71 14.38 -11.80
N GLU A 307 -20.07 14.37 -13.07
CA GLU A 307 -19.15 14.48 -14.21
C GLU A 307 -18.45 15.85 -14.29
N ASP A 308 -19.15 16.93 -13.93
CA ASP A 308 -18.57 18.28 -13.88
C ASP A 308 -17.54 18.39 -12.74
N LEU A 309 -17.83 17.75 -11.60
CA LEU A 309 -16.93 17.72 -10.44
C LEU A 309 -15.67 16.90 -10.73
N GLU A 310 -15.80 15.75 -11.40
CA GLU A 310 -14.65 14.99 -11.87
C GLU A 310 -13.80 15.79 -12.87
N THR A 311 -14.43 16.57 -13.74
CA THR A 311 -13.71 17.47 -14.66
C THR A 311 -12.96 18.56 -13.89
N LEU A 312 -13.58 19.18 -12.89
CA LEU A 312 -12.91 20.16 -12.02
C LEU A 312 -11.74 19.55 -11.25
N ARG A 313 -11.90 18.31 -10.79
CA ARG A 313 -10.86 17.52 -10.11
C ARG A 313 -9.65 17.31 -11.03
N LEU A 314 -9.87 16.83 -12.25
CA LEU A 314 -8.80 16.64 -13.25
C LEU A 314 -8.12 17.96 -13.63
N LEU A 315 -8.89 19.03 -13.79
CA LEU A 315 -8.34 20.37 -14.04
C LEU A 315 -7.47 20.85 -12.88
N ALA A 316 -7.88 20.60 -11.64
CA ALA A 316 -7.10 21.00 -10.47
C ALA A 316 -5.74 20.31 -10.43
N GLN A 317 -5.68 19.02 -10.78
CA GLN A 317 -4.42 18.26 -10.88
C GLN A 317 -3.51 18.77 -12.02
N VAL A 318 -4.08 19.13 -13.17
CA VAL A 318 -3.33 19.77 -14.27
C VAL A 318 -2.76 21.11 -13.81
N TYR A 319 -3.56 21.94 -13.13
CA TYR A 319 -3.09 23.20 -12.56
C TYR A 319 -2.03 22.98 -11.47
N GLN A 320 -2.13 21.92 -10.69
CA GLN A 320 -1.14 21.62 -9.66
C GLN A 320 0.22 21.34 -10.31
N SER A 321 0.21 20.58 -11.41
CA SER A 321 1.40 20.29 -12.21
C SER A 321 1.98 21.57 -12.84
N ILE A 322 1.14 22.40 -13.47
CA ILE A 322 1.62 23.61 -14.16
C ILE A 322 2.11 24.70 -13.20
N THR A 323 1.54 24.77 -11.99
CA THR A 323 1.89 25.76 -10.97
C THR A 323 3.04 25.33 -10.08
N SER A 324 3.51 24.08 -10.19
CA SER A 324 4.68 23.58 -9.47
C SER A 324 6.00 24.13 -10.05
N GLY A 325 7.02 24.24 -9.20
CA GLY A 325 8.40 24.60 -9.59
C GLY A 325 8.55 25.92 -10.36
N ASP A 326 9.42 25.90 -11.37
CA ASP A 326 9.76 27.09 -12.18
C ASP A 326 8.64 27.49 -13.16
N SER A 327 7.78 26.54 -13.56
CA SER A 327 6.62 26.81 -14.43
C SER A 327 5.64 27.77 -13.76
N GLY A 328 5.26 27.49 -12.49
CA GLY A 328 4.36 28.36 -11.74
C GLY A 328 4.92 29.76 -11.53
N ARG A 329 6.22 29.88 -11.24
CA ARG A 329 6.91 31.16 -11.09
C ARG A 329 6.88 31.99 -12.37
N ALA A 330 7.07 31.34 -13.51
CA ALA A 330 7.09 32.03 -14.79
C ALA A 330 5.69 32.48 -15.21
N LEU A 331 4.67 31.62 -15.07
CA LEU A 331 3.28 31.95 -15.36
C LEU A 331 2.73 33.09 -14.50
N LEU A 332 3.01 33.09 -13.20
CA LEU A 332 2.57 34.16 -12.30
C LEU A 332 3.32 35.49 -12.54
N ARG A 333 4.50 35.48 -13.19
CA ARG A 333 5.15 36.73 -13.62
C ARG A 333 4.51 37.29 -14.89
N GLU A 334 4.09 36.43 -15.82
CA GLU A 334 3.49 36.86 -17.08
C GLU A 334 2.01 37.24 -16.96
N GLN A 335 1.20 36.43 -16.28
CA GLN A 335 -0.25 36.58 -16.21
C GLN A 335 -0.85 36.26 -14.82
N PRO A 336 -0.43 36.96 -13.74
CA PRO A 336 -0.83 36.62 -12.37
C PRO A 336 -2.34 36.63 -12.15
N GLN A 337 -3.02 37.66 -12.66
CA GLN A 337 -4.43 37.87 -12.38
C GLN A 337 -5.34 36.86 -13.10
N ALA A 338 -5.02 36.47 -14.34
CA ALA A 338 -5.81 35.50 -15.09
C ALA A 338 -5.76 34.12 -14.43
N LEU A 339 -4.56 33.70 -14.00
CA LEU A 339 -4.35 32.46 -13.28
C LEU A 339 -5.11 32.44 -11.95
N LEU A 340 -4.91 33.45 -11.10
CA LEU A 340 -5.57 33.52 -9.79
C LEU A 340 -7.10 33.54 -9.89
N LEU A 341 -7.67 34.23 -10.89
CA LEU A 341 -9.11 34.24 -11.13
C LEU A 341 -9.65 32.88 -11.57
N ALA A 342 -8.93 32.15 -12.43
CA ALA A 342 -9.35 30.81 -12.83
C ALA A 342 -9.34 29.83 -11.64
N LEU A 343 -8.28 29.87 -10.82
CA LEU A 343 -8.19 29.06 -9.60
C LEU A 343 -9.29 29.40 -8.59
N ALA A 344 -9.58 30.69 -8.40
CA ALA A 344 -10.68 31.13 -7.54
C ALA A 344 -12.03 30.60 -8.02
N ARG A 345 -12.32 30.67 -9.33
CA ARG A 345 -13.57 30.15 -9.91
C ARG A 345 -13.74 28.65 -9.72
N MET A 346 -12.67 27.87 -9.90
CA MET A 346 -12.71 26.42 -9.64
C MET A 346 -12.99 26.13 -8.16
N THR A 347 -12.39 26.92 -7.28
CA THR A 347 -12.61 26.82 -5.82
C THR A 347 -14.05 27.12 -5.46
N GLU A 348 -14.59 28.23 -5.97
CA GLU A 348 -15.97 28.64 -5.73
C GLU A 348 -16.97 27.59 -6.24
N ALA A 349 -16.74 27.01 -7.42
CA ALA A 349 -17.59 25.94 -7.95
C ALA A 349 -17.55 24.66 -7.08
N SER A 350 -16.35 24.25 -6.65
CA SER A 350 -16.16 23.06 -5.81
C SER A 350 -16.77 23.25 -4.42
N PHE A 351 -16.57 24.42 -3.80
CA PHE A 351 -17.19 24.79 -2.52
C PHE A 351 -18.71 24.92 -2.62
N TYR A 352 -19.22 25.46 -3.72
CA TYR A 352 -20.67 25.53 -3.92
C TYR A 352 -21.27 24.12 -4.00
N ALA A 353 -20.63 23.19 -4.71
CA ALA A 353 -21.09 21.82 -4.76
C ALA A 353 -21.11 21.17 -3.37
N SER A 354 -19.98 21.17 -2.65
CA SER A 354 -19.85 20.51 -1.33
C SER A 354 -20.68 21.19 -0.24
N PHE A 355 -20.79 22.53 -0.22
CA PHE A 355 -21.42 23.27 0.89
C PHE A 355 -22.85 23.76 0.63
N VAL A 356 -23.30 23.74 -0.62
CA VAL A 356 -24.63 24.24 -1.00
C VAL A 356 -25.48 23.19 -1.70
N LEU A 357 -24.93 22.40 -2.62
CA LEU A 357 -25.68 21.38 -3.36
C LEU A 357 -25.82 20.08 -2.60
N VAL A 358 -24.70 19.52 -2.11
CA VAL A 358 -24.70 18.23 -1.38
C VAL A 358 -25.62 18.27 -0.16
N PRO A 359 -25.60 19.30 0.72
CA PRO A 359 -26.54 19.37 1.83
C PRO A 359 -28.01 19.59 1.43
N ALA A 360 -28.31 19.70 0.13
CA ALA A 360 -29.66 19.84 -0.41
C ALA A 360 -30.06 18.68 -1.35
N ALA A 361 -29.10 17.84 -1.74
CA ALA A 361 -29.23 16.73 -2.66
C ALA A 361 -28.73 15.49 -1.93
N ASP A 362 -29.67 14.70 -1.42
CA ASP A 362 -29.45 13.40 -0.78
C ASP A 362 -28.88 12.39 -1.81
N ASP A 363 -27.62 12.61 -2.22
CA ASP A 363 -26.90 11.89 -3.27
C ASP A 363 -25.45 11.66 -2.84
N GLU A 364 -25.15 10.45 -2.37
CA GLU A 364 -23.83 10.03 -1.92
C GLU A 364 -22.76 10.13 -3.02
N SER A 365 -23.12 9.90 -4.29
CA SER A 365 -22.18 9.96 -5.40
C SER A 365 -21.74 11.40 -5.71
N LEU A 366 -22.68 12.34 -5.56
CA LEU A 366 -22.41 13.77 -5.65
C LEU A 366 -21.56 14.24 -4.46
N ALA A 367 -21.84 13.75 -3.24
CA ALA A 367 -21.08 14.06 -2.04
C ALA A 367 -19.60 13.64 -2.18
N ALA A 368 -19.34 12.38 -2.53
CA ALA A 368 -17.99 11.85 -2.71
C ALA A 368 -17.20 12.62 -3.78
N SER A 369 -17.85 12.95 -4.91
CA SER A 369 -17.22 13.69 -6.01
C SER A 369 -16.94 15.14 -5.64
N ALA A 370 -17.83 15.79 -4.88
CA ALA A 370 -17.66 17.16 -4.43
C ALA A 370 -16.51 17.27 -3.41
N ASP A 371 -16.41 16.35 -2.46
CA ASP A 371 -15.34 16.33 -1.48
C ASP A 371 -13.98 16.02 -2.13
N ALA A 372 -13.93 15.11 -3.11
CA ALA A 372 -12.73 14.86 -3.90
C ALA A 372 -12.28 16.12 -4.66
N ALA A 373 -13.21 16.86 -5.27
CA ALA A 373 -12.91 18.13 -5.94
C ALA A 373 -12.38 19.21 -4.97
N VAL A 374 -12.97 19.30 -3.76
CA VAL A 374 -12.50 20.23 -2.72
C VAL A 374 -11.07 19.90 -2.29
N ASN A 375 -10.76 18.63 -2.03
CA ASN A 375 -9.42 18.20 -1.63
C ASN A 375 -8.35 18.57 -2.68
N GLU A 376 -8.64 18.32 -3.96
CA GLU A 376 -7.71 18.64 -5.05
C GLU A 376 -7.51 20.15 -5.23
N VAL A 377 -8.56 20.95 -5.07
CA VAL A 377 -8.41 22.41 -5.12
C VAL A 377 -7.61 22.94 -3.92
N LEU A 378 -7.80 22.40 -2.71
CA LEU A 378 -6.98 22.77 -1.56
C LEU A 378 -5.50 22.36 -1.77
N ALA A 379 -5.24 21.18 -2.33
CA ALA A 379 -3.89 20.72 -2.66
C ALA A 379 -3.21 21.59 -3.73
N LEU A 380 -3.97 22.04 -4.73
CA LEU A 380 -3.54 23.00 -5.74
C LEU A 380 -3.07 24.32 -5.12
N TRP A 381 -3.88 24.94 -4.27
CA TRP A 381 -3.50 26.19 -3.59
C TRP A 381 -2.27 26.01 -2.68
N ARG A 382 -2.13 24.84 -2.05
CA ARG A 382 -0.96 24.53 -1.20
C ARG A 382 0.31 24.43 -2.04
N THR A 383 0.21 23.79 -3.20
CA THR A 383 1.31 23.69 -4.18
C THR A 383 1.70 25.08 -4.67
N LEU A 384 0.72 25.92 -5.02
CA LEU A 384 0.96 27.29 -5.45
C LEU A 384 1.65 28.14 -4.37
N LEU A 385 1.25 28.00 -3.11
CA LEU A 385 1.87 28.74 -2.00
C LEU A 385 3.33 28.28 -1.77
N GLY A 386 3.62 27.00 -1.98
CA GLY A 386 4.96 26.41 -1.79
C GLY A 386 5.97 26.76 -2.88
N THR A 387 5.54 27.30 -4.03
CA THR A 387 6.47 27.61 -5.14
C THR A 387 7.26 28.89 -4.94
N PHE A 388 6.86 29.78 -4.03
CA PHE A 388 7.49 31.10 -3.84
C PHE A 388 8.34 31.22 -2.57
N GLY A 389 9.41 32.02 -2.66
CA GLY A 389 10.20 32.46 -1.50
C GLY A 389 9.56 33.67 -0.81
N ALA A 390 10.08 34.06 0.36
CA ALA A 390 9.51 35.12 1.20
C ALA A 390 9.63 36.57 0.65
N GLU A 391 10.29 36.78 -0.50
CA GLU A 391 10.64 38.11 -1.03
C GLU A 391 9.89 38.51 -2.33
N ASP A 392 8.96 37.68 -2.82
CA ASP A 392 8.26 37.91 -4.09
C ASP A 392 6.97 38.74 -3.91
N ALA A 393 6.87 39.93 -4.52
CA ALA A 393 5.65 40.78 -4.47
C ALA A 393 4.38 40.08 -5.03
N VAL A 394 4.57 39.06 -5.86
CA VAL A 394 3.50 38.18 -6.37
C VAL A 394 2.88 37.35 -5.24
N GLN A 395 3.65 37.02 -4.20
CA GLN A 395 3.20 36.24 -3.05
C GLN A 395 2.10 36.96 -2.28
N ASP A 396 2.13 38.29 -2.19
CA ASP A 396 1.09 39.07 -1.50
C ASP A 396 -0.26 38.97 -2.24
N ALA A 397 -0.24 39.05 -3.57
CA ALA A 397 -1.45 38.88 -4.38
C ALA A 397 -2.01 37.45 -4.29
N VAL A 398 -1.15 36.43 -4.26
CA VAL A 398 -1.55 35.03 -4.04
C VAL A 398 -2.18 34.86 -2.66
N LYS A 399 -1.57 35.42 -1.60
CA LYS A 399 -2.09 35.38 -0.23
C LYS A 399 -3.43 36.08 -0.08
N GLU A 400 -3.64 37.19 -0.77
CA GLU A 400 -4.92 37.91 -0.79
C GLU A 400 -6.04 37.04 -1.39
N HIS A 401 -5.80 36.43 -2.56
CA HIS A 401 -6.79 35.55 -3.19
C HIS A 401 -7.02 34.27 -2.39
N LEU A 402 -5.95 33.71 -1.82
CA LEU A 402 -6.02 32.55 -0.93
C LEU A 402 -6.89 32.85 0.29
N ARG A 403 -6.70 34.01 0.93
CA ARG A 403 -7.50 34.45 2.08
C ARG A 403 -8.98 34.53 1.71
N ASP A 404 -9.30 35.25 0.64
CA ASP A 404 -10.69 35.63 0.35
C ASP A 404 -11.49 34.48 -0.30
N HIS A 405 -10.90 33.79 -1.29
CA HIS A 405 -11.62 32.79 -2.09
C HIS A 405 -11.47 31.35 -1.60
N VAL A 406 -10.49 31.08 -0.73
CA VAL A 406 -10.24 29.72 -0.22
C VAL A 406 -10.50 29.68 1.27
N VAL A 407 -9.74 30.44 2.05
CA VAL A 407 -9.67 30.23 3.50
C VAL A 407 -10.93 30.73 4.22
N LEU A 408 -11.34 31.98 3.94
CA LEU A 408 -12.57 32.54 4.52
C LEU A 408 -13.81 31.94 3.89
N ALA A 409 -13.79 31.69 2.58
CA ALA A 409 -14.89 31.04 1.86
C ALA A 409 -15.15 29.61 2.36
N TYR A 410 -14.12 28.84 2.67
CA TYR A 410 -14.27 27.50 3.25
C TYR A 410 -14.94 27.53 4.62
N LEU A 411 -14.47 28.41 5.53
CA LEU A 411 -15.05 28.56 6.86
C LEU A 411 -16.52 28.94 6.77
N GLN A 412 -16.84 29.97 5.97
CA GLN A 412 -18.23 30.42 5.79
C GLN A 412 -19.10 29.34 5.13
N GLY A 413 -18.56 28.66 4.12
CA GLY A 413 -19.22 27.58 3.41
C GLY A 413 -19.54 26.40 4.33
N ARG A 414 -18.58 25.91 5.11
CA ARG A 414 -18.81 24.83 6.08
C ARG A 414 -19.84 25.20 7.14
N LEU A 415 -19.80 26.42 7.68
CA LEU A 415 -20.83 26.88 8.64
C LEU A 415 -22.23 27.02 8.01
N HIS A 416 -22.29 27.40 6.73
CA HIS A 416 -23.53 27.42 5.98
C HIS A 416 -24.06 26.00 5.72
N ALA A 417 -23.19 25.06 5.35
CA ALA A 417 -23.52 23.64 5.17
C ALA A 417 -24.07 23.04 6.48
N ALA A 418 -23.36 23.25 7.60
CA ALA A 418 -23.77 22.87 8.95
C ALA A 418 -25.21 23.32 9.29
N THR A 419 -25.56 24.55 8.91
CA THR A 419 -26.90 25.10 9.16
C THR A 419 -27.99 24.38 8.36
N ARG A 420 -27.65 23.83 7.19
CA ARG A 420 -28.58 23.12 6.31
C ARG A 420 -28.69 21.65 6.63
N SER A 421 -27.57 20.98 6.90
CA SER A 421 -27.56 19.58 7.31
C SER A 421 -28.41 19.37 8.56
N ALA A 422 -28.31 20.26 9.54
CA ALA A 422 -29.14 20.22 10.74
C ALA A 422 -30.64 20.45 10.51
N GLN A 423 -31.08 20.80 9.30
CA GLN A 423 -32.50 20.96 8.93
C GLN A 423 -33.06 19.74 8.20
N MET A 424 -32.20 18.79 7.82
CA MET A 424 -32.59 17.54 7.15
C MET A 424 -32.69 16.45 8.22
N ASP A 425 -33.84 15.77 8.30
CA ASP A 425 -34.11 14.67 9.25
C ASP A 425 -33.39 13.39 8.75
N ASP A 426 -32.06 13.33 8.84
CA ASP A 426 -31.34 12.10 8.47
C ASP A 426 -31.17 11.17 9.67
N VAL A 427 -31.57 9.91 9.46
CA VAL A 427 -31.72 8.83 10.46
C VAL A 427 -30.56 7.83 10.38
N ASP A 428 -29.55 8.09 9.54
CA ASP A 428 -28.43 7.17 9.34
C ASP A 428 -27.21 7.64 10.14
N GLU A 429 -26.93 6.95 11.25
CA GLU A 429 -25.67 7.05 11.97
C GLU A 429 -24.55 6.55 11.06
N ALA A 430 -23.83 7.47 10.40
CA ALA A 430 -22.61 7.12 9.69
C ALA A 430 -21.62 6.46 10.67
N GLU A 431 -21.08 5.29 10.31
CA GLU A 431 -20.17 4.52 11.19
C GLU A 431 -18.86 5.26 11.51
N THR A 432 -18.54 6.34 10.78
CA THR A 432 -17.33 7.17 10.95
C THR A 432 -17.69 8.63 11.21
N GLY A 433 -17.18 9.21 12.31
CA GLY A 433 -17.43 10.61 12.65
C GLY A 433 -16.71 11.62 11.76
N ASP A 434 -17.25 12.84 11.66
CA ASP A 434 -16.74 13.93 10.78
C ASP A 434 -15.27 14.28 11.01
N ALA A 435 -14.79 14.17 12.25
CA ALA A 435 -13.39 14.44 12.59
C ALA A 435 -12.42 13.49 11.88
N GLU A 436 -12.82 12.23 11.64
CA GLU A 436 -12.05 11.22 10.92
C GLU A 436 -12.29 11.32 9.42
N LEU A 437 -13.55 11.44 9.00
CA LEU A 437 -13.94 11.53 7.59
C LEU A 437 -13.24 12.71 6.86
N TYR A 438 -13.16 13.87 7.53
CA TYR A 438 -12.59 15.09 6.96
C TYR A 438 -11.18 15.41 7.50
N ALA A 439 -10.49 14.47 8.12
CA ALA A 439 -9.17 14.69 8.73
C ALA A 439 -8.14 15.24 7.73
N GLU A 440 -8.06 14.64 6.54
CA GLU A 440 -7.15 15.07 5.48
C GLU A 440 -7.51 16.46 4.94
N GLN A 441 -8.79 16.69 4.67
CA GLN A 441 -9.32 17.96 4.18
C GLN A 441 -9.05 19.11 5.18
N LEU A 442 -9.31 18.88 6.48
CA LEU A 442 -9.04 19.84 7.54
C LEU A 442 -7.54 20.12 7.69
N SER A 443 -6.68 19.11 7.46
CA SER A 443 -5.23 19.27 7.48
C SER A 443 -4.71 20.11 6.30
N LEU A 444 -5.25 19.88 5.09
CA LEU A 444 -4.97 20.72 3.92
C LEU A 444 -5.45 22.16 4.14
N TYR A 445 -6.68 22.33 4.62
CA TYR A 445 -7.23 23.64 4.97
C TYR A 445 -6.38 24.37 6.00
N ALA A 446 -5.99 23.70 7.08
CA ALA A 446 -5.18 24.29 8.15
C ALA A 446 -3.82 24.78 7.63
N ALA A 447 -3.15 23.99 6.77
CA ALA A 447 -1.88 24.40 6.16
C ALA A 447 -2.01 25.71 5.37
N LEU A 448 -3.12 25.90 4.65
CA LEU A 448 -3.43 27.14 3.92
C LEU A 448 -3.80 28.28 4.86
N ALA A 449 -4.71 28.03 5.80
CA ALA A 449 -5.22 29.00 6.76
C ALA A 449 -4.11 29.65 7.60
N ARG A 450 -3.07 28.88 7.94
CA ARG A 450 -1.91 29.36 8.70
C ARG A 450 -1.07 30.41 7.95
N SER A 451 -1.20 30.52 6.63
CA SER A 451 -0.55 31.58 5.85
C SER A 451 -1.20 32.97 6.03
N CYS A 452 -2.45 33.01 6.47
CA CYS A 452 -3.24 34.22 6.79
C CYS A 452 -3.90 34.08 8.18
N LEU A 453 -3.10 33.60 9.14
CA LEU A 453 -3.59 33.17 10.46
C LEU A 453 -4.40 34.26 11.18
N ALA A 454 -3.98 35.53 11.11
CA ALA A 454 -4.60 36.64 11.85
C ALA A 454 -6.06 36.86 11.42
N GLU A 455 -6.33 36.79 10.13
CA GLU A 455 -7.66 36.95 9.56
C GLU A 455 -8.55 35.75 9.86
N VAL A 456 -7.99 34.54 9.80
CA VAL A 456 -8.74 33.31 10.10
C VAL A 456 -9.16 33.23 11.56
N VAL A 457 -8.25 33.51 12.50
CA VAL A 457 -8.60 33.47 13.93
C VAL A 457 -9.59 34.57 14.28
N ALA A 458 -9.50 35.74 13.64
CA ALA A 458 -10.51 36.78 13.79
C ALA A 458 -11.88 36.33 13.26
N ALA A 459 -11.93 35.67 12.10
CA ALA A 459 -13.16 35.15 11.52
C ALA A 459 -13.79 34.04 12.39
N ILE A 460 -12.99 33.06 12.84
CA ILE A 460 -13.44 32.01 13.77
C ILE A 460 -14.02 32.63 15.04
N TYR A 461 -13.31 33.59 15.64
CA TYR A 461 -13.77 34.25 16.86
C TYR A 461 -15.08 35.01 16.65
N THR A 462 -15.21 35.73 15.53
CA THR A 462 -16.45 36.46 15.17
C THR A 462 -17.62 35.50 14.94
N SER A 463 -17.38 34.32 14.39
CA SER A 463 -18.40 33.29 14.20
C SER A 463 -18.86 32.62 15.49
N LEU A 464 -18.09 32.72 16.60
CA LEU A 464 -18.51 32.19 17.90
C LEU A 464 -19.57 33.06 18.59
N ASP A 465 -19.55 34.38 18.40
CA ASP A 465 -20.52 35.30 19.02
C ASP A 465 -22.00 34.90 18.81
N PRO A 466 -22.49 34.63 17.58
CA PRO A 466 -23.88 34.22 17.36
C PRO A 466 -24.19 32.85 17.99
N VAL A 467 -23.24 31.92 17.95
CA VAL A 467 -23.37 30.58 18.55
C VAL A 467 -23.53 30.69 20.07
N GLN A 468 -22.66 31.47 20.73
CA GLN A 468 -22.74 31.72 22.17
C GLN A 468 -24.08 32.35 22.58
N ALA A 469 -24.53 33.36 21.82
CA ALA A 469 -25.80 34.02 22.12
C ALA A 469 -27.00 33.06 22.05
N GLN A 470 -26.98 32.11 21.11
CA GLN A 470 -28.03 31.11 20.93
C GLN A 470 -27.97 29.97 21.96
N LEU A 471 -26.77 29.57 22.38
CA LEU A 471 -26.57 28.56 23.44
C LEU A 471 -27.13 29.01 24.80
N HIS A 472 -27.19 30.31 25.05
CA HIS A 472 -27.83 30.88 26.25
C HIS A 472 -29.36 31.05 26.13
N GLY A 473 -29.93 30.69 24.98
CA GLY A 473 -31.37 30.76 24.72
C GLY A 473 -32.18 29.68 25.46
N PRO A 474 -33.51 29.84 25.56
CA PRO A 474 -34.39 28.86 26.20
C PRO A 474 -34.54 27.55 25.41
N SER A 475 -34.16 27.55 24.13
CA SER A 475 -34.13 26.39 23.23
C SER A 475 -32.99 26.60 22.24
N VAL A 476 -32.09 25.63 22.11
CA VAL A 476 -30.95 25.70 21.20
C VAL A 476 -31.32 25.01 19.88
N PRO A 477 -31.29 25.71 18.73
CA PRO A 477 -31.50 25.08 17.43
C PRO A 477 -30.39 24.08 17.08
N ASP A 478 -30.71 22.98 16.42
CA ASP A 478 -29.73 21.95 16.00
C ASP A 478 -28.60 22.52 15.13
N ALA A 479 -28.92 23.48 14.26
CA ALA A 479 -27.93 24.22 13.47
C ALA A 479 -26.85 24.91 14.34
N THR A 480 -27.18 25.30 15.57
CA THR A 480 -26.23 25.92 16.50
C THR A 480 -25.22 24.89 17.03
N TRP A 481 -25.69 23.68 17.33
CA TRP A 481 -24.84 22.58 17.75
C TRP A 481 -23.90 22.15 16.63
N GLU A 482 -24.42 22.05 15.41
CA GLU A 482 -23.64 21.71 14.22
C GLU A 482 -22.59 22.78 13.88
N GLN A 483 -22.95 24.07 13.99
CA GLN A 483 -21.98 25.16 13.86
C GLN A 483 -20.89 25.11 14.94
N LEU A 484 -21.25 24.80 16.20
CA LEU A 484 -20.26 24.65 17.27
C LEU A 484 -19.31 23.47 17.02
N HIS A 485 -19.85 22.35 16.55
CA HIS A 485 -19.09 21.18 16.15
C HIS A 485 -18.02 21.53 15.09
N TRP A 486 -18.43 22.14 13.98
CA TRP A 486 -17.51 22.53 12.90
C TRP A 486 -16.51 23.63 13.32
N LEU A 487 -16.92 24.60 14.13
CA LEU A 487 -16.01 25.62 14.68
C LEU A 487 -14.93 24.99 15.55
N ALA A 488 -15.28 24.00 16.39
CA ALA A 488 -14.32 23.29 17.21
C ALA A 488 -13.32 22.50 16.35
N LEU A 489 -13.77 21.76 15.34
CA LEU A 489 -12.89 21.01 14.42
C LEU A 489 -11.95 21.92 13.62
N ILE A 490 -12.49 22.99 13.03
CA ILE A 490 -11.70 23.95 12.24
C ILE A 490 -10.68 24.66 13.14
N ALA A 491 -11.09 25.12 14.33
CA ALA A 491 -10.16 25.73 15.28
C ALA A 491 -9.08 24.75 15.73
N ALA A 492 -9.43 23.48 16.00
CA ALA A 492 -8.47 22.45 16.37
C ALA A 492 -7.40 22.27 15.28
N ALA A 493 -7.83 22.17 14.01
CA ALA A 493 -6.94 21.99 12.87
C ALA A 493 -6.02 23.19 12.62
N VAL A 494 -6.55 24.41 12.67
CA VAL A 494 -5.78 25.64 12.43
C VAL A 494 -4.74 25.87 13.52
N LEU A 495 -5.11 25.67 14.79
CA LEU A 495 -4.28 26.03 15.94
C LEU A 495 -3.23 24.98 16.32
N ALA A 496 -3.45 23.71 16.00
CA ALA A 496 -2.51 22.66 16.37
C ALA A 496 -2.45 21.55 15.30
N ASP A 497 -1.27 20.96 15.14
CA ASP A 497 -1.09 19.79 14.28
C ASP A 497 -1.69 18.54 14.92
N PRO A 498 -2.09 17.54 14.10
CA PRO A 498 -2.55 16.28 14.65
C PRO A 498 -1.41 15.63 15.43
N PRO A 499 -1.72 14.90 16.52
CA PRO A 499 -0.72 14.23 17.31
C PRO A 499 -0.26 12.93 16.62
N GLU A 500 0.49 13.05 15.54
CA GLU A 500 1.25 11.95 14.95
C GLU A 500 2.47 11.65 15.84
N ASN A 501 3.12 10.48 15.71
CA ASN A 501 4.10 9.89 16.65
C ASN A 501 5.38 10.73 16.98
N GLU A 502 5.38 12.02 16.67
CA GLU A 502 6.46 12.99 16.90
C GLU A 502 6.16 13.94 18.08
N GLN A 503 7.20 14.67 18.51
CA GLN A 503 7.02 15.71 19.53
C GLN A 503 6.26 16.89 18.93
N LEU A 504 5.05 17.11 19.42
CA LEU A 504 4.20 18.23 18.99
C LEU A 504 4.87 19.58 19.32
N GLN A 505 4.96 20.43 18.32
CA GLN A 505 5.51 21.78 18.43
C GLN A 505 4.45 22.83 18.10
N LEU A 506 4.65 24.05 18.61
CA LEU A 506 3.82 25.18 18.25
C LEU A 506 4.01 25.51 16.76
N PRO A 507 2.93 25.61 15.95
CA PRO A 507 3.07 25.91 14.53
C PRO A 507 3.84 27.21 14.28
N ALA A 508 4.75 27.19 13.31
CA ALA A 508 5.62 28.34 13.00
C ALA A 508 4.83 29.62 12.68
N SER A 509 3.65 29.50 12.07
CA SER A 509 2.74 30.62 11.81
C SER A 509 2.26 31.30 13.08
N VAL A 510 2.02 30.54 14.15
CA VAL A 510 1.61 31.08 15.46
C VAL A 510 2.78 31.80 16.13
N LEU A 511 3.98 31.23 16.08
CA LEU A 511 5.21 31.87 16.58
C LEU A 511 5.49 33.23 15.92
N GLN A 512 5.25 33.31 14.60
CA GLN A 512 5.52 34.50 13.78
C GLN A 512 4.35 35.50 13.76
N SER A 513 3.20 35.14 14.35
CA SER A 513 1.98 35.95 14.29
C SER A 513 2.06 37.22 15.15
N PRO A 514 1.35 38.30 14.78
CA PRO A 514 1.32 39.52 15.57
C PRO A 514 0.64 39.29 16.93
N PRO A 515 0.98 40.07 17.98
CA PRO A 515 0.40 39.90 19.33
C PRO A 515 -1.13 39.92 19.38
N ALA A 516 -1.79 40.68 18.50
CA ALA A 516 -3.26 40.72 18.41
C ALA A 516 -3.87 39.39 17.93
N ALA A 517 -3.19 38.69 17.02
CA ALA A 517 -3.60 37.36 16.58
C ALA A 517 -3.39 36.34 17.69
N GLN A 518 -2.25 36.40 18.40
CA GLN A 518 -1.97 35.56 19.57
C GLN A 518 -3.03 35.73 20.67
N ASP A 519 -3.42 36.97 20.97
CA ASP A 519 -4.50 37.27 21.93
C ASP A 519 -5.85 36.71 21.48
N THR A 520 -6.14 36.73 20.17
CA THR A 520 -7.35 36.10 19.61
C THR A 520 -7.32 34.59 19.76
N ILE A 521 -6.16 33.94 19.54
CA ILE A 521 -5.97 32.50 19.77
C ILE A 521 -6.25 32.15 21.23
N VAL A 522 -5.69 32.91 22.18
CA VAL A 522 -5.98 32.75 23.61
C VAL A 522 -7.48 32.85 23.88
N ARG A 523 -8.17 33.85 23.31
CA ARG A 523 -9.62 33.99 23.47
C ARG A 523 -10.40 32.81 22.92
N ILE A 524 -10.04 32.28 21.75
CA ILE A 524 -10.69 31.09 21.17
C ILE A 524 -10.52 29.89 22.11
N ILE A 525 -9.28 29.60 22.53
CA ILE A 525 -8.98 28.49 23.45
C ILE A 525 -9.77 28.64 24.75
N HIS A 526 -9.73 29.84 25.35
CA HIS A 526 -10.46 30.13 26.58
C HIS A 526 -11.97 29.96 26.41
N THR A 527 -12.54 30.50 25.33
CA THR A 527 -13.96 30.40 25.04
C THR A 527 -14.42 28.96 24.85
N LEU A 528 -13.76 28.19 23.99
CA LEU A 528 -14.17 26.82 23.69
C LEU A 528 -13.93 25.88 24.87
N SER A 529 -12.75 25.95 25.51
CA SER A 529 -12.33 24.97 26.52
C SER A 529 -12.68 25.32 27.96
N LEU A 530 -12.73 26.61 28.30
CA LEU A 530 -12.88 27.06 29.70
C LEU A 530 -14.21 27.77 29.97
N VAL A 531 -14.97 28.14 28.93
CA VAL A 531 -16.29 28.73 29.06
C VAL A 531 -17.37 27.79 28.57
N LEU A 532 -17.31 27.37 27.30
CA LEU A 532 -18.38 26.56 26.69
C LEU A 532 -18.34 25.12 27.19
N LEU A 533 -17.20 24.44 27.14
CA LEU A 533 -17.11 23.05 27.60
C LEU A 533 -17.61 22.86 29.05
N PRO A 534 -17.14 23.61 30.07
CA PRO A 534 -17.63 23.44 31.44
C PRO A 534 -19.11 23.84 31.63
N ALA A 535 -19.63 24.74 30.80
CA ALA A 535 -21.04 25.17 30.87
C ALA A 535 -22.00 24.14 30.26
N LEU A 536 -21.57 23.43 29.22
CA LEU A 536 -22.41 22.51 28.45
C LEU A 536 -22.35 21.07 28.99
N LEU A 537 -21.19 20.66 29.51
CA LEU A 537 -20.97 19.28 29.97
C LEU A 537 -21.92 18.79 31.08
N PRO A 538 -22.38 19.63 32.04
CA PRO A 538 -23.37 19.21 33.04
C PRO A 538 -24.74 18.83 32.43
N HIS A 539 -25.05 19.31 31.22
CA HIS A 539 -26.33 19.09 30.55
C HIS A 539 -26.40 17.76 29.82
N GLY A 540 -26.34 16.68 30.59
CA GLY A 540 -26.36 15.31 30.10
C GLY A 540 -27.66 14.89 29.38
N PRO A 541 -27.71 13.67 28.84
CA PRO A 541 -28.86 13.17 28.08
C PRO A 541 -30.15 13.06 28.91
N THR A 542 -30.05 13.08 30.24
CA THR A 542 -31.19 13.02 31.17
C THR A 542 -31.72 14.38 31.59
N ASP A 543 -31.08 15.48 31.19
CA ASP A 543 -31.52 16.83 31.52
C ASP A 543 -32.72 17.27 30.68
N ALA A 544 -33.45 18.29 31.16
CA ALA A 544 -34.61 18.84 30.45
C ALA A 544 -34.23 19.58 29.15
N LEU A 545 -32.99 20.05 29.05
CA LEU A 545 -32.40 20.71 27.89
C LEU A 545 -31.00 20.09 27.67
N PRO A 546 -30.90 18.89 27.11
CA PRO A 546 -29.62 18.21 26.93
C PRO A 546 -28.74 18.97 25.92
N ALA A 547 -27.43 18.95 26.16
CA ALA A 547 -26.46 19.40 25.18
C ALA A 547 -26.28 18.37 24.06
N SER A 548 -25.75 18.78 22.91
CA SER A 548 -25.43 17.84 21.83
C SER A 548 -24.16 17.02 22.16
N PRO A 549 -24.21 15.67 22.12
CA PRO A 549 -23.03 14.82 22.34
C PRO A 549 -21.96 15.05 21.27
N LEU A 550 -22.35 15.20 20.01
CA LEU A 550 -21.45 15.48 18.89
C LEU A 550 -20.66 16.79 19.10
N ALA A 551 -21.32 17.85 19.57
CA ALA A 551 -20.67 19.12 19.86
C ALA A 551 -19.70 19.00 21.06
N LEU A 552 -20.08 18.24 22.10
CA LEU A 552 -19.23 18.00 23.26
C LEU A 552 -18.01 17.15 22.93
N ALA A 553 -18.17 16.09 22.13
CA ALA A 553 -17.08 15.27 21.64
C ALA A 553 -16.05 16.12 20.87
N SER A 554 -16.52 17.03 19.99
CA SER A 554 -15.64 17.97 19.28
C SER A 554 -14.96 19.00 20.18
N LEU A 555 -15.62 19.49 21.23
CA LEU A 555 -14.97 20.38 22.21
C LEU A 555 -13.89 19.65 23.03
N LEU A 556 -14.13 18.39 23.41
CA LEU A 556 -13.15 17.54 24.10
C LEU A 556 -11.97 17.20 23.18
N ALA A 557 -12.24 16.86 21.91
CA ALA A 557 -11.22 16.62 20.89
C ALA A 557 -10.40 17.87 20.59
N PHE A 558 -11.03 19.05 20.55
CA PHE A 558 -10.35 20.34 20.47
C PHE A 558 -9.35 20.49 21.64
N CYS A 559 -9.79 20.21 22.87
CA CYS A 559 -8.91 20.24 24.05
C CYS A 559 -7.74 19.26 23.93
N ALA A 560 -8.01 18.02 23.52
CA ALA A 560 -6.99 16.98 23.35
C ALA A 560 -5.91 17.38 22.32
N ARG A 561 -6.23 18.24 21.35
CA ARG A 561 -5.31 18.67 20.31
C ARG A 561 -4.45 19.87 20.71
N TRP A 562 -5.01 20.87 21.40
CA TRP A 562 -4.24 22.06 21.80
C TRP A 562 -3.42 21.85 23.08
N VAL A 563 -3.90 21.05 24.04
CA VAL A 563 -3.23 20.84 25.34
C VAL A 563 -1.75 20.44 25.20
N PRO A 564 -1.37 19.47 24.34
CA PRO A 564 0.03 19.10 24.15
C PRO A 564 0.95 20.23 23.67
N VAL A 565 0.39 21.22 22.97
CA VAL A 565 1.14 22.26 22.27
C VAL A 565 1.29 23.53 23.12
N TYR A 566 0.24 23.94 23.83
CA TYR A 566 0.20 25.24 24.50
C TYR A 566 0.31 25.17 26.03
N LEU A 567 -0.06 24.05 26.66
CA LEU A 567 -0.03 23.92 28.12
C LEU A 567 1.39 23.59 28.59
N PHE A 568 1.87 24.28 29.64
CA PHE A 568 3.26 24.19 30.12
C PHE A 568 4.31 24.40 29.00
N PRO A 569 4.31 25.59 28.35
CA PRO A 569 5.19 25.89 27.24
C PRO A 569 6.68 25.74 27.59
N SER A 570 7.48 25.24 26.65
CA SER A 570 8.94 25.12 26.81
C SER A 570 9.66 26.48 26.84
N ASP A 571 10.88 26.52 27.40
CA ASP A 571 11.67 27.76 27.55
C ASP A 571 11.85 28.56 26.24
N ALA A 572 11.76 27.91 25.07
CA ALA A 572 11.89 28.54 23.75
C ALA A 572 10.75 29.49 23.37
N THR A 573 9.58 29.43 24.03
CA THR A 573 8.40 30.27 23.71
C THR A 573 8.19 31.42 24.70
N SER A 574 9.11 31.62 25.64
CA SER A 574 9.04 32.56 26.76
C SER A 574 8.75 34.04 26.39
N SER A 575 8.93 34.44 25.13
CA SER A 575 8.69 35.83 24.67
C SER A 575 7.29 36.10 24.11
N LEU A 576 6.40 35.09 24.03
CA LEU A 576 5.08 35.20 23.40
C LEU A 576 3.99 35.55 24.42
N VAL A 577 2.91 36.22 23.98
CA VAL A 577 1.71 36.45 24.81
C VAL A 577 1.13 35.11 25.29
N LEU A 578 1.23 34.08 24.47
CA LEU A 578 0.82 32.71 24.79
C LEU A 578 1.57 32.15 26.01
N ALA A 579 2.86 32.46 26.16
CA ALA A 579 3.68 31.94 27.25
C ALA A 579 3.35 32.57 28.61
N THR A 580 2.79 33.80 28.64
CA THR A 580 2.38 34.45 29.89
C THR A 580 1.02 33.93 30.38
N VAL A 581 0.09 33.64 29.47
CA VAL A 581 -1.25 33.15 29.81
C VAL A 581 -1.22 31.67 30.20
N PHE A 582 -0.44 30.85 29.49
CA PHE A 582 -0.28 29.44 29.80
C PHE A 582 0.97 29.18 30.67
N ALA A 583 1.40 30.17 31.46
CA ALA A 583 2.49 30.00 32.43
C ALA A 583 2.07 29.07 33.60
N SER A 584 3.06 28.57 34.35
CA SER A 584 2.89 27.52 35.39
C SER A 584 1.62 27.63 36.26
N THR A 585 1.40 28.74 36.97
CA THR A 585 0.27 28.85 37.92
C THR A 585 -1.11 28.91 37.26
N GLU A 586 -1.22 29.47 36.06
CA GLU A 586 -2.48 29.49 35.31
C GLU A 586 -2.69 28.17 34.55
N SER A 587 -1.62 27.58 34.00
CA SER A 587 -1.65 26.22 33.45
C SER A 587 -2.12 25.18 34.46
N GLU A 588 -1.74 25.31 35.73
CA GLU A 588 -2.24 24.44 36.80
C GLU A 588 -3.75 24.57 37.01
N LYS A 589 -4.30 25.78 36.99
CA LYS A 589 -5.77 26.00 37.11
C LYS A 589 -6.52 25.52 35.89
N ILE A 590 -5.96 25.73 34.70
CA ILE A 590 -6.53 25.24 33.44
C ILE A 590 -6.57 23.71 33.47
N LEU A 591 -5.50 23.08 33.93
CA LEU A 591 -5.45 21.63 34.11
C LEU A 591 -6.50 21.13 35.11
N ASP A 592 -6.74 21.85 36.22
CA ASP A 592 -7.82 21.52 37.16
C ASP A 592 -9.19 21.57 36.51
N THR A 593 -9.49 22.66 35.81
CA THR A 593 -10.78 22.81 35.11
C THR A 593 -10.99 21.69 34.09
N LEU A 594 -9.96 21.34 33.31
CA LEU A 594 -10.05 20.26 32.33
C LEU A 594 -10.20 18.89 33.01
N LEU A 595 -9.54 18.66 34.15
CA LEU A 595 -9.70 17.43 34.94
C LEU A 595 -11.13 17.30 35.49
N ASP A 596 -11.69 18.40 35.99
CA ASP A 596 -13.09 18.46 36.44
C ASP A 596 -14.05 18.16 35.27
N CYS A 597 -13.77 18.68 34.07
CA CYS A 597 -14.51 18.33 32.87
C CYS A 597 -14.42 16.83 32.57
N VAL A 598 -13.22 16.22 32.59
CA VAL A 598 -13.08 14.78 32.36
C VAL A 598 -13.89 13.97 33.39
N GLN A 599 -13.87 14.35 34.67
CA GLN A 599 -14.68 13.71 35.72
C GLN A 599 -16.19 13.82 35.45
N LEU A 600 -16.64 15.00 35.03
CA LEU A 600 -18.03 15.23 34.65
C LEU A 600 -18.43 14.41 33.41
N ALA A 601 -17.56 14.31 32.40
CA ALA A 601 -17.81 13.48 31.22
C ALA A 601 -18.03 12.01 31.59
N PHE A 602 -17.11 11.41 32.37
CA PHE A 602 -17.23 10.00 32.80
C PHE A 602 -18.45 9.73 33.71
N SER A 603 -18.96 10.73 34.41
CA SER A 603 -20.10 10.56 35.33
C SER A 603 -21.46 10.86 34.68
N VAL A 604 -21.58 11.95 33.93
CA VAL A 604 -22.82 12.43 33.32
C VAL A 604 -23.11 11.73 31.98
N TRP A 605 -22.07 11.51 31.16
CA TRP A 605 -22.18 11.00 29.79
C TRP A 605 -21.85 9.51 29.65
N ARG A 606 -22.03 8.74 30.73
CA ARG A 606 -21.70 7.30 30.82
C ARG A 606 -22.32 6.38 29.76
N PHE A 607 -23.32 6.84 29.01
CA PHE A 607 -24.00 6.07 27.97
C PHE A 607 -23.63 6.51 26.55
N ASP A 608 -22.89 7.61 26.40
CA ASP A 608 -22.53 8.17 25.11
C ASP A 608 -21.09 7.79 24.78
N GLN A 609 -20.91 6.96 23.75
CA GLN A 609 -19.60 6.40 23.41
C GLN A 609 -18.62 7.49 22.97
N ASP A 610 -19.05 8.41 22.11
CA ASP A 610 -18.17 9.38 21.46
C ASP A 610 -17.64 10.42 22.44
N VAL A 611 -18.49 10.89 23.36
CA VAL A 611 -18.07 11.79 24.45
C VAL A 611 -17.03 11.11 25.35
N LEU A 612 -17.22 9.83 25.67
CA LEU A 612 -16.27 9.06 26.49
C LEU A 612 -14.94 8.80 25.77
N LEU A 613 -14.97 8.51 24.47
CA LEU A 613 -13.77 8.36 23.63
C LEU A 613 -12.99 9.68 23.55
N ALA A 614 -13.69 10.81 23.33
CA ALA A 614 -13.06 12.12 23.31
C ALA A 614 -12.48 12.53 24.68
N ALA A 615 -13.16 12.18 25.78
CA ALA A 615 -12.64 12.37 27.13
C ALA A 615 -11.37 11.53 27.40
N ALA A 616 -11.35 10.27 26.94
CA ALA A 616 -10.16 9.42 27.02
C ALA A 616 -8.99 9.99 26.19
N ALA A 617 -9.26 10.53 25.00
CA ALA A 617 -8.25 11.20 24.16
C ALA A 617 -7.68 12.45 24.84
N LEU A 618 -8.50 13.24 25.55
CA LEU A 618 -8.04 14.35 26.37
C LEU A 618 -7.13 13.88 27.51
N VAL A 619 -7.47 12.79 28.20
CA VAL A 619 -6.59 12.19 29.22
C VAL A 619 -5.25 11.79 28.59
N GLU A 620 -5.27 11.08 27.46
CA GLU A 620 -4.05 10.67 26.75
C GLU A 620 -3.19 11.86 26.31
N SER A 621 -3.83 12.99 25.92
CA SER A 621 -3.12 14.21 25.53
C SER A 621 -2.22 14.76 26.63
N PHE A 622 -2.59 14.60 27.91
CA PHE A 622 -1.76 15.05 29.02
C PHE A 622 -0.43 14.29 29.09
N ALA A 623 -0.41 13.02 28.65
CA ALA A 623 0.79 12.21 28.58
C ALA A 623 1.81 12.74 27.55
N ARG A 624 1.35 13.53 26.57
CA ARG A 624 2.21 14.15 25.54
C ARG A 624 2.81 15.48 26.00
N THR A 625 2.35 16.03 27.13
CA THR A 625 2.90 17.25 27.73
C THR A 625 3.83 16.90 28.90
N PRO A 626 5.17 17.07 28.78
CA PRO A 626 6.10 16.68 29.84
C PRO A 626 5.81 17.34 31.21
N GLY A 627 5.36 18.60 31.20
CA GLY A 627 5.00 19.34 32.42
C GLY A 627 3.63 18.99 33.00
N ALA A 628 2.61 18.74 32.17
CA ALA A 628 1.23 18.56 32.63
C ALA A 628 1.05 17.25 33.39
N MET A 629 1.60 16.15 32.87
CA MET A 629 1.49 14.83 33.47
C MET A 629 2.14 14.80 34.87
N ARG A 630 3.29 15.45 35.08
CA ARG A 630 3.93 15.54 36.40
C ARG A 630 3.00 16.18 37.44
N VAL A 631 2.37 17.28 37.06
CA VAL A 631 1.42 17.99 37.93
C VAL A 631 0.16 17.14 38.13
N LEU A 632 -0.35 16.52 37.06
CA LEU A 632 -1.60 15.76 37.06
C LEU A 632 -1.53 14.53 37.98
N LEU A 633 -0.48 13.72 37.89
CA LEU A 633 -0.32 12.51 38.69
C LEU A 633 -0.02 12.78 40.16
N ALA A 634 0.41 13.99 40.51
CA ALA A 634 0.56 14.41 41.89
C ALA A 634 -0.78 14.83 42.55
N ARG A 635 -1.88 14.95 41.79
CA ARG A 635 -3.18 15.37 42.31
C ARG A 635 -4.04 14.19 42.76
N ASP A 636 -4.57 14.28 43.97
CA ASP A 636 -5.55 13.33 44.51
C ASP A 636 -6.79 13.18 43.62
N ALA A 637 -7.19 14.27 42.94
CA ALA A 637 -8.32 14.28 42.01
C ALA A 637 -8.11 13.32 40.82
N MET A 638 -6.89 13.23 40.29
CA MET A 638 -6.56 12.30 39.20
C MET A 638 -6.58 10.86 39.68
N GLN A 639 -6.00 10.59 40.86
CA GLN A 639 -6.03 9.25 41.45
C GLN A 639 -7.48 8.80 41.73
N THR A 640 -8.31 9.71 42.24
CA THR A 640 -9.73 9.45 42.50
C THR A 640 -10.49 9.16 41.22
N LEU A 641 -10.25 9.95 40.16
CA LEU A 641 -10.83 9.72 38.84
C LEU A 641 -10.46 8.34 38.30
N VAL A 642 -9.17 8.02 38.19
CA VAL A 642 -8.71 6.72 37.65
C VAL A 642 -9.29 5.56 38.45
N LYS A 643 -9.23 5.63 39.79
CA LYS A 643 -9.78 4.58 40.65
C LYS A 643 -11.29 4.42 40.46
N HIS A 644 -12.04 5.52 40.37
CA HIS A 644 -13.48 5.48 40.19
C HIS A 644 -13.85 4.90 38.82
N THR A 645 -13.31 5.47 37.74
CA THR A 645 -13.59 5.05 36.36
C THR A 645 -13.23 3.58 36.13
N LEU A 646 -12.07 3.13 36.62
CA LEU A 646 -11.65 1.73 36.49
C LEU A 646 -12.55 0.77 37.30
N SER A 647 -13.06 1.21 38.46
CA SER A 647 -13.99 0.41 39.27
C SER A 647 -15.40 0.33 38.69
N THR A 648 -15.78 1.27 37.82
CA THR A 648 -17.11 1.36 37.20
C THR A 648 -17.10 1.05 35.71
N LEU A 649 -16.03 0.45 35.16
CA LEU A 649 -15.95 0.07 33.74
C LEU A 649 -17.12 -0.81 33.29
N GLU A 650 -17.75 -1.59 34.15
CA GLU A 650 -18.94 -2.39 33.77
C GLU A 650 -20.17 -1.55 33.42
N GLN A 651 -20.18 -0.27 33.80
CA GLN A 651 -21.28 0.66 33.56
C GLN A 651 -21.09 1.48 32.27
N LEU A 652 -19.94 1.35 31.61
CA LEU A 652 -19.59 2.06 30.39
C LEU A 652 -19.76 1.15 29.16
N PRO A 653 -19.85 1.72 27.94
CA PRO A 653 -19.91 0.94 26.71
C PRO A 653 -18.60 0.18 26.44
N ASP A 654 -18.69 -1.08 26.01
CA ASP A 654 -17.54 -1.98 25.85
C ASP A 654 -16.43 -1.42 24.94
N ALA A 655 -16.78 -0.65 23.91
CA ALA A 655 -15.84 -0.01 22.99
C ALA A 655 -14.93 1.04 23.67
N THR A 656 -15.37 1.62 24.80
CA THR A 656 -14.63 2.69 25.51
C THR A 656 -13.56 2.15 26.45
N HIS A 657 -13.64 0.88 26.86
CA HIS A 657 -12.79 0.32 27.92
C HIS A 657 -11.31 0.32 27.53
N ALA A 658 -11.00 -0.12 26.32
CA ALA A 658 -9.63 -0.18 25.81
C ALA A 658 -8.99 1.22 25.68
N PRO A 659 -9.64 2.22 25.04
CA PRO A 659 -9.16 3.60 25.00
C PRO A 659 -8.95 4.24 26.39
N ILE A 660 -9.88 4.04 27.33
CA ILE A 660 -9.74 4.58 28.70
C ILE A 660 -8.52 3.96 29.40
N LEU A 661 -8.35 2.64 29.29
CA LEU A 661 -7.21 1.94 29.89
C LEU A 661 -5.89 2.40 29.27
N ARG A 662 -5.84 2.53 27.94
CA ARG A 662 -4.70 3.06 27.18
C ARG A 662 -4.31 4.46 27.65
N ALA A 663 -5.29 5.36 27.79
CA ALA A 663 -5.05 6.72 28.24
C ALA A 663 -4.44 6.73 29.67
N CYS A 664 -4.96 5.90 30.57
CA CYS A 664 -4.45 5.78 31.93
C CYS A 664 -3.00 5.24 31.97
N ILE A 665 -2.71 4.15 31.26
CA ILE A 665 -1.36 3.55 31.28
C ILE A 665 -0.33 4.46 30.62
N ARG A 666 -0.65 5.09 29.48
CA ARG A 666 0.25 6.05 28.81
C ARG A 666 0.56 7.26 29.68
N CYS A 667 -0.44 7.77 30.43
CA CYS A 667 -0.20 8.83 31.41
C CYS A 667 0.81 8.41 32.48
N VAL A 668 0.75 7.18 32.97
CA VAL A 668 1.67 6.68 34.00
C VAL A 668 3.07 6.40 33.41
N ASP A 669 3.15 5.81 32.22
CA ASP A 669 4.40 5.38 31.59
C ASP A 669 5.26 6.57 31.14
N CYS A 670 4.62 7.67 30.70
CA CYS A 670 5.33 8.87 30.29
C CYS A 670 6.03 9.63 31.44
N THR A 671 5.92 9.18 32.71
CA THR A 671 6.61 9.78 33.86
C THR A 671 8.14 9.67 33.78
N ARG A 672 8.77 10.65 33.12
CA ARG A 672 10.23 10.67 32.84
C ARG A 672 11.07 11.45 33.87
N ASP A 673 10.47 12.29 34.70
CA ASP A 673 11.19 13.15 35.64
C ASP A 673 11.50 12.44 36.97
N GLY A 674 12.70 11.87 37.08
CA GLY A 674 13.27 11.35 38.32
C GLY A 674 12.80 9.93 38.69
N ILE A 675 13.77 9.04 38.94
CA ILE A 675 13.54 7.60 39.21
C ILE A 675 12.53 7.39 40.36
N VAL A 676 12.55 8.24 41.38
CA VAL A 676 11.70 8.10 42.58
C VAL A 676 10.25 8.49 42.30
N ALA A 677 10.00 9.65 41.69
CA ALA A 677 8.63 10.10 41.42
C ALA A 677 7.91 9.21 40.40
N ALA A 678 8.64 8.72 39.40
CA ALA A 678 8.11 7.74 38.45
C ALA A 678 7.79 6.40 39.14
N HIS A 679 8.65 5.93 40.04
CA HIS A 679 8.39 4.72 40.82
C HIS A 679 7.15 4.87 41.72
N ASP A 680 7.01 5.99 42.43
CA ASP A 680 5.89 6.27 43.32
C ASP A 680 4.56 6.34 42.55
N ALA A 681 4.54 6.99 41.38
CA ALA A 681 3.37 7.02 40.51
C ALA A 681 2.99 5.61 40.03
N ARG A 682 3.96 4.83 39.54
CA ARG A 682 3.70 3.45 39.10
C ARG A 682 3.16 2.57 40.23
N ALA A 683 3.73 2.69 41.43
CA ALA A 683 3.27 1.99 42.61
C ALA A 683 1.84 2.39 43.02
N ALA A 684 1.43 3.64 42.79
CA ALA A 684 0.10 4.13 43.11
C ALA A 684 -0.97 3.74 42.07
N TYR A 685 -0.63 3.70 40.78
CA TYR A 685 -1.62 3.54 39.69
C TYR A 685 -1.69 2.15 39.08
N TYR A 686 -0.56 1.44 38.88
CA TYR A 686 -0.56 0.11 38.25
C TYR A 686 -1.45 -0.91 38.97
N PRO A 687 -1.51 -0.98 40.31
CA PRO A 687 -2.41 -1.92 40.99
C PRO A 687 -3.87 -1.71 40.59
N HIS A 688 -4.33 -0.46 40.46
CA HIS A 688 -5.72 -0.16 40.05
C HIS A 688 -6.01 -0.59 38.61
N ILE A 689 -5.06 -0.37 37.70
CA ILE A 689 -5.15 -0.79 36.29
C ILE A 689 -5.22 -2.32 36.19
N LEU A 690 -4.32 -3.02 36.88
CA LEU A 690 -4.25 -4.48 36.88
C LEU A 690 -5.46 -5.11 37.56
N ASP A 691 -5.91 -4.57 38.69
CA ASP A 691 -7.11 -5.04 39.40
C ASP A 691 -8.35 -4.94 38.52
N ALA A 692 -8.49 -3.89 37.71
CA ALA A 692 -9.61 -3.73 36.79
C ALA A 692 -9.61 -4.80 35.68
N VAL A 693 -8.44 -5.08 35.09
CA VAL A 693 -8.29 -6.15 34.09
C VAL A 693 -8.55 -7.52 34.70
N HIS A 694 -7.96 -7.81 35.86
CA HIS A 694 -8.17 -9.08 36.57
C HIS A 694 -9.64 -9.26 36.97
N ALA A 695 -10.32 -8.23 37.47
CA ALA A 695 -11.72 -8.30 37.84
C ALA A 695 -12.61 -8.63 36.63
N ARG A 696 -12.32 -8.04 35.46
CA ARG A 696 -13.05 -8.31 34.21
C ARG A 696 -12.83 -9.73 33.71
N ILE A 697 -11.60 -10.22 33.72
CA ILE A 697 -11.28 -11.60 33.30
C ILE A 697 -11.88 -12.60 34.29
N HIS A 698 -11.79 -12.34 35.58
CA HIS A 698 -12.41 -13.17 36.60
C HIS A 698 -13.94 -13.20 36.44
N ALA A 699 -14.59 -12.08 36.17
CA ALA A 699 -16.03 -12.02 35.88
C ALA A 699 -16.38 -12.83 34.61
N ALA A 700 -15.57 -12.72 33.55
CA ALA A 700 -15.72 -13.49 32.33
C ALA A 700 -15.60 -15.01 32.57
N MET A 701 -14.68 -15.45 33.44
CA MET A 701 -14.48 -16.86 33.78
C MET A 701 -15.67 -17.52 34.49
N HIS A 702 -16.46 -16.74 35.26
CA HIS A 702 -17.62 -17.23 36.01
C HIS A 702 -18.95 -17.01 35.28
N ALA A 703 -18.91 -16.54 34.03
CA ALA A 703 -20.09 -16.27 33.23
C ALA A 703 -20.84 -17.58 32.82
N PRO A 704 -22.18 -17.63 32.90
CA PRO A 704 -22.95 -18.83 32.52
C PRO A 704 -22.97 -19.08 31.00
N ARG A 705 -22.75 -20.33 30.57
CA ARG A 705 -22.60 -20.75 29.16
C ARG A 705 -23.79 -20.50 28.20
N ALA A 706 -24.97 -20.08 28.68
CA ALA A 706 -26.24 -20.25 27.95
C ALA A 706 -26.94 -18.97 27.46
N ALA A 707 -26.39 -17.76 27.65
CA ALA A 707 -27.07 -16.54 27.21
C ALA A 707 -26.08 -15.43 26.84
N SER A 708 -26.12 -14.92 25.61
CA SER A 708 -25.75 -13.53 25.23
C SER A 708 -24.47 -12.92 25.83
N LEU A 709 -23.47 -13.72 26.21
CA LEU A 709 -22.31 -13.33 27.02
C LEU A 709 -21.03 -13.11 26.20
N SER A 710 -21.13 -13.12 24.87
CA SER A 710 -20.00 -12.79 24.00
C SER A 710 -19.42 -11.39 24.27
N PRO A 711 -20.17 -10.27 24.44
CA PRO A 711 -19.55 -8.94 24.48
C PRO A 711 -18.70 -8.73 25.73
N ALA A 712 -19.11 -9.25 26.90
CA ALA A 712 -18.35 -9.11 28.14
C ALA A 712 -17.01 -9.88 28.11
N VAL A 713 -17.00 -11.09 27.53
CA VAL A 713 -15.77 -11.88 27.37
C VAL A 713 -14.86 -11.25 26.30
N HIS A 714 -15.44 -10.78 25.18
CA HIS A 714 -14.70 -10.04 24.16
C HIS A 714 -14.10 -8.74 24.72
N SER A 715 -14.83 -8.02 25.57
CA SER A 715 -14.35 -6.82 26.25
C SER A 715 -13.18 -7.14 27.19
N ALA A 716 -13.28 -8.21 27.99
CA ALA A 716 -12.18 -8.63 28.88
C ALA A 716 -10.91 -8.99 28.11
N LEU A 717 -11.02 -9.73 26.99
CA LEU A 717 -9.90 -10.06 26.11
C LEU A 717 -9.36 -8.82 25.37
N GLY A 718 -10.26 -7.93 24.96
CA GLY A 718 -9.92 -6.63 24.37
C GLY A 718 -9.12 -5.75 25.34
N LEU A 719 -9.40 -5.80 26.64
CA LEU A 719 -8.62 -5.12 27.67
C LEU A 719 -7.21 -5.68 27.82
N VAL A 720 -7.03 -7.01 27.77
CA VAL A 720 -5.70 -7.64 27.78
C VAL A 720 -4.89 -7.17 26.57
N ARG A 721 -5.49 -7.22 25.38
CA ARG A 721 -4.88 -6.73 24.14
C ARG A 721 -4.50 -5.26 24.25
N ALA A 722 -5.44 -4.41 24.67
CA ALA A 722 -5.22 -2.97 24.76
C ALA A 722 -4.11 -2.63 25.76
N LEU A 723 -4.05 -3.32 26.90
CA LEU A 723 -3.01 -3.11 27.90
C LEU A 723 -1.63 -3.53 27.37
N ALA A 724 -1.52 -4.68 26.70
CA ALA A 724 -0.29 -5.15 26.09
C ALA A 724 0.25 -4.16 25.04
N GLN A 725 -0.63 -3.63 24.17
CA GLN A 725 -0.26 -2.68 23.12
C GLN A 725 0.03 -1.26 23.63
N SER A 726 -0.45 -0.90 24.83
CA SER A 726 -0.36 0.47 25.34
C SER A 726 0.74 0.65 26.38
N ALA A 727 1.13 -0.41 27.08
CA ALA A 727 2.17 -0.39 28.11
C ALA A 727 3.55 -0.47 27.46
N ASP A 728 4.43 0.49 27.77
CA ASP A 728 5.80 0.50 27.24
C ASP A 728 6.60 -0.71 27.80
N PRO A 729 7.14 -1.60 26.94
CA PRO A 729 7.87 -2.80 27.38
C PRO A 729 9.07 -2.54 28.30
N TYR A 730 9.75 -1.41 28.13
CA TYR A 730 10.93 -1.04 28.93
C TYR A 730 10.55 -0.41 30.28
N VAL A 731 9.43 0.32 30.31
CA VAL A 731 8.99 1.07 31.50
C VAL A 731 8.07 0.24 32.39
N SER A 732 7.21 -0.56 31.78
CA SER A 732 6.04 -1.22 32.40
C SER A 732 6.22 -2.71 32.58
N ARG A 733 7.46 -3.14 32.89
CA ARG A 733 7.80 -4.56 33.10
C ARG A 733 6.83 -5.27 34.06
N THR A 734 6.44 -4.62 35.16
CA THR A 734 5.49 -5.21 36.13
C THR A 734 4.12 -5.46 35.52
N VAL A 735 3.67 -4.62 34.59
CA VAL A 735 2.38 -4.80 33.90
C VAL A 735 2.47 -6.01 32.97
N HIS A 736 3.55 -6.12 32.20
CA HIS A 736 3.80 -7.25 31.31
C HIS A 736 3.96 -8.58 32.05
N GLU A 737 4.65 -8.60 33.20
CA GLU A 737 4.73 -9.78 34.07
C GLU A 737 3.34 -10.26 34.55
N HIS A 738 2.43 -9.34 34.87
CA HIS A 738 1.05 -9.69 35.24
C HIS A 738 0.21 -10.13 34.04
N LEU A 739 0.41 -9.53 32.85
CA LEU A 739 -0.24 -9.97 31.62
C LEU A 739 0.13 -11.42 31.29
N VAL A 740 1.42 -11.78 31.40
CA VAL A 740 1.88 -13.16 31.22
C VAL A 740 1.23 -14.10 32.24
N ALA A 741 1.14 -13.69 33.51
CA ALA A 741 0.46 -14.47 34.55
C ALA A 741 -1.05 -14.66 34.29
N THR A 742 -1.66 -13.80 33.47
CA THR A 742 -3.08 -13.82 33.12
C THR A 742 -3.38 -14.72 31.90
N LEU A 743 -2.38 -15.05 31.08
CA LEU A 743 -2.54 -15.87 29.87
C LEU A 743 -3.19 -17.25 30.10
N PRO A 744 -2.93 -17.98 31.21
CA PRO A 744 -3.63 -19.23 31.47
C PRO A 744 -5.16 -19.06 31.57
N SER A 745 -5.63 -17.91 32.08
CA SER A 745 -7.06 -17.58 32.13
C SER A 745 -7.62 -17.28 30.73
N VAL A 746 -6.85 -16.63 29.86
CA VAL A 746 -7.20 -16.41 28.45
C VAL A 746 -7.39 -17.75 27.73
N VAL A 747 -6.46 -18.70 27.93
CA VAL A 747 -6.58 -20.06 27.38
C VAL A 747 -7.83 -20.77 27.91
N ALA A 748 -8.14 -20.64 29.21
CA ALA A 748 -9.32 -21.26 29.81
C ALA A 748 -10.64 -20.67 29.27
N LEU A 749 -10.67 -19.36 28.97
CA LEU A 749 -11.81 -18.72 28.30
C LEU A 749 -12.02 -19.29 26.89
N ALA A 750 -10.97 -19.38 26.09
CA ALA A 750 -11.03 -19.97 24.76
C ALA A 750 -11.48 -21.44 24.77
N GLN A 751 -11.07 -22.21 25.79
CA GLN A 751 -11.52 -23.61 25.97
C GLN A 751 -13.00 -23.73 26.32
N THR A 752 -13.56 -22.71 26.99
CA THR A 752 -14.94 -22.71 27.47
C THR A 752 -15.90 -22.13 26.43
N HIS A 753 -15.44 -21.16 25.64
CA HIS A 753 -16.22 -20.40 24.66
C HIS A 753 -15.45 -20.37 23.32
N THR A 754 -15.92 -21.12 22.32
CA THR A 754 -15.24 -21.18 21.01
C THR A 754 -15.36 -19.87 20.24
N GLU A 755 -16.43 -19.11 20.46
CA GLU A 755 -16.71 -17.81 19.82
C GLU A 755 -15.70 -16.70 20.16
N VAL A 756 -14.95 -16.83 21.26
CA VAL A 756 -13.93 -15.84 21.68
C VAL A 756 -12.51 -16.27 21.32
N MET A 757 -12.35 -17.33 20.53
CA MET A 757 -11.05 -17.86 20.12
C MET A 757 -10.20 -16.79 19.44
N LEU A 758 -10.79 -16.06 18.48
CA LEU A 758 -10.10 -15.01 17.74
C LEU A 758 -9.64 -13.89 18.68
N ALA A 759 -10.51 -13.41 19.56
CA ALA A 759 -10.16 -12.37 20.54
C ALA A 759 -9.05 -12.85 21.51
N SER A 760 -9.05 -14.13 21.88
CA SER A 760 -8.03 -14.74 22.73
C SER A 760 -6.68 -14.81 22.02
N MET A 761 -6.67 -15.15 20.73
CA MET A 761 -5.48 -15.15 19.89
C MET A 761 -4.92 -13.75 19.68
N GLN A 762 -5.78 -12.76 19.41
CA GLN A 762 -5.36 -11.37 19.28
C GLN A 762 -4.76 -10.82 20.58
N ALA A 763 -5.32 -11.18 21.74
CA ALA A 763 -4.75 -10.82 23.04
C ALA A 763 -3.40 -11.50 23.27
N MET A 764 -3.26 -12.79 22.91
CA MET A 764 -2.00 -13.52 23.00
C MET A 764 -0.91 -12.90 22.11
N HIS A 765 -1.28 -12.56 20.88
CA HIS A 765 -0.36 -11.97 19.91
C HIS A 765 0.14 -10.61 20.37
N ALA A 766 -0.73 -9.73 20.89
CA ALA A 766 -0.31 -8.45 21.44
C ALA A 766 0.65 -8.58 22.64
N VAL A 767 0.50 -9.62 23.47
CA VAL A 767 1.46 -9.90 24.56
C VAL A 767 2.79 -10.38 24.00
N LEU A 768 2.80 -11.21 22.96
CA LEU A 768 4.02 -11.68 22.28
C LEU A 768 4.82 -10.54 21.65
N GLU A 769 4.16 -9.65 20.89
CA GLU A 769 4.80 -8.47 20.28
C GLU A 769 5.48 -7.62 21.38
N ALA A 770 4.77 -7.36 22.48
CA ALA A 770 5.34 -6.60 23.59
C ALA A 770 6.51 -7.34 24.29
N GLN A 771 6.48 -8.68 24.36
CA GLN A 771 7.59 -9.46 24.92
C GLN A 771 8.82 -9.46 24.03
N ALA A 772 8.67 -9.39 22.70
CA ALA A 772 9.79 -9.37 21.76
C ALA A 772 10.77 -8.23 22.04
N GLU A 773 10.25 -7.11 22.53
CA GLU A 773 11.03 -5.94 22.91
C GLU A 773 11.62 -6.04 24.33
N MET A 774 11.21 -7.03 25.14
CA MET A 774 11.67 -7.23 26.51
C MET A 774 12.81 -8.26 26.59
N ASP A 775 13.96 -7.88 27.17
CA ASP A 775 15.06 -8.79 27.52
C ASP A 775 14.70 -9.71 28.72
N ALA A 776 13.65 -10.54 28.60
CA ALA A 776 13.09 -11.37 29.68
C ALA A 776 12.84 -12.83 29.24
N PRO A 777 13.90 -13.68 29.13
CA PRO A 777 13.79 -15.04 28.60
C PRO A 777 12.90 -15.98 29.43
N GLU A 778 12.72 -15.71 30.73
CA GLU A 778 11.86 -16.50 31.62
C GLU A 778 10.37 -16.39 31.27
N LEU A 779 9.93 -15.22 30.81
CA LEU A 779 8.55 -14.97 30.39
C LEU A 779 8.25 -15.63 29.05
N HIS A 780 9.22 -15.65 28.13
CA HIS A 780 9.08 -16.25 26.80
C HIS A 780 8.65 -17.73 26.85
N ALA A 781 9.23 -18.51 27.78
CA ALA A 781 8.86 -19.92 27.94
C ALA A 781 7.40 -20.10 28.39
N GLN A 782 6.89 -19.22 29.26
CA GLN A 782 5.50 -19.26 29.73
C GLN A 782 4.51 -18.86 28.63
N VAL A 783 4.84 -17.83 27.86
CA VAL A 783 4.01 -17.40 26.72
C VAL A 783 3.98 -18.50 25.65
N ALA A 784 5.13 -19.11 25.33
CA ALA A 784 5.20 -20.24 24.39
C ALA A 784 4.29 -21.41 24.80
N GLN A 785 4.27 -21.76 26.09
CA GLN A 785 3.37 -22.80 26.61
C GLN A 785 1.90 -22.42 26.47
N CYS A 786 1.55 -21.14 26.67
CA CYS A 786 0.18 -20.68 26.52
C CYS A 786 -0.27 -20.64 25.05
N VAL A 787 0.62 -20.26 24.13
CA VAL A 787 0.37 -20.33 22.67
C VAL A 787 0.12 -21.77 22.26
N TYR A 788 0.99 -22.69 22.69
CA TYR A 788 0.78 -24.12 22.46
C TYR A 788 -0.56 -24.61 23.01
N ALA A 789 -0.91 -24.22 24.23
CA ALA A 789 -2.18 -24.61 24.84
C ALA A 789 -3.38 -24.03 24.07
N LEU A 790 -3.27 -22.82 23.51
CA LEU A 790 -4.31 -22.17 22.72
C LEU A 790 -4.51 -22.86 21.36
N VAL A 791 -3.42 -23.30 20.72
CA VAL A 791 -3.44 -24.07 19.46
C VAL A 791 -4.25 -25.36 19.60
N GLN A 792 -4.08 -26.05 20.73
CA GLN A 792 -4.86 -27.26 21.04
C GLN A 792 -6.37 -27.01 21.13
N VAL A 793 -6.78 -25.76 21.35
CA VAL A 793 -8.19 -25.38 21.45
C VAL A 793 -8.79 -25.10 20.08
N VAL A 794 -7.99 -24.75 19.07
CA VAL A 794 -8.50 -24.45 17.72
C VAL A 794 -9.15 -25.72 17.14
N ARG A 795 -10.47 -25.69 16.96
CA ARG A 795 -11.24 -26.83 16.45
C ARG A 795 -11.63 -26.60 14.98
N PRO A 796 -11.72 -27.67 14.18
CA PRO A 796 -12.22 -27.61 12.80
C PRO A 796 -13.75 -27.35 12.71
N GLU A 797 -14.43 -27.06 13.83
CA GLU A 797 -15.87 -26.81 13.91
C GLU A 797 -16.24 -25.31 13.79
N LEU A 798 -15.24 -24.43 13.64
CA LEU A 798 -15.42 -23.00 13.37
C LEU A 798 -15.86 -22.78 11.91
N GLY A 799 -16.58 -21.70 11.63
CA GLY A 799 -16.87 -21.30 10.25
C GLY A 799 -15.58 -20.96 9.49
N ASP A 800 -15.57 -21.12 8.16
CA ASP A 800 -14.35 -20.99 7.35
C ASP A 800 -13.67 -19.62 7.51
N GLU A 801 -14.44 -18.53 7.64
CA GLU A 801 -13.91 -17.16 7.86
C GLU A 801 -13.29 -16.99 9.25
N GLU A 802 -13.95 -17.49 10.30
CA GLU A 802 -13.44 -17.43 11.68
C GLU A 802 -12.18 -18.30 11.85
N LEU A 803 -12.17 -19.47 11.20
CA LEU A 803 -11.03 -20.37 11.18
C LEU A 803 -9.85 -19.74 10.42
N ALA A 804 -10.09 -19.11 9.27
CA ALA A 804 -9.07 -18.38 8.52
C ALA A 804 -8.44 -17.25 9.37
N ALA A 805 -9.26 -16.43 10.03
CA ALA A 805 -8.78 -15.35 10.88
C ALA A 805 -7.98 -15.88 12.09
N ALA A 806 -8.44 -16.96 12.72
CA ALA A 806 -7.74 -17.60 13.83
C ALA A 806 -6.38 -18.19 13.40
N LEU A 807 -6.35 -18.90 12.27
CA LEU A 807 -5.10 -19.46 11.73
C LEU A 807 -4.11 -18.37 11.32
N PHE A 808 -4.58 -17.28 10.71
CA PHE A 808 -3.75 -16.12 10.39
C PHE A 808 -3.05 -15.56 11.64
N GLN A 809 -3.82 -15.26 12.69
CA GLN A 809 -3.28 -14.74 13.95
C GLN A 809 -2.31 -15.72 14.62
N LEU A 810 -2.62 -17.02 14.56
CA LEU A 810 -1.76 -18.06 15.11
C LEU A 810 -0.41 -18.16 14.39
N LEU A 811 -0.42 -18.16 13.06
CA LEU A 811 0.80 -18.28 12.25
C LEU A 811 1.69 -17.06 12.40
N HIS A 812 1.10 -15.87 12.56
CA HIS A 812 1.84 -14.65 12.83
C HIS A 812 2.48 -14.67 14.22
N ALA A 813 1.72 -15.06 15.25
CA ALA A 813 2.23 -15.29 16.59
C ALA A 813 3.38 -16.32 16.61
N LEU A 814 3.29 -17.35 15.78
CA LEU A 814 4.36 -18.35 15.62
C LEU A 814 5.62 -17.74 14.99
N ALA A 815 5.49 -16.95 13.93
CA ALA A 815 6.62 -16.30 13.28
C ALA A 815 7.34 -15.35 14.26
N GLU A 816 6.58 -14.54 15.00
CA GLU A 816 7.07 -13.62 16.03
C GLU A 816 7.81 -14.38 17.16
N MET A 817 7.23 -15.48 17.64
CA MET A 817 7.87 -16.35 18.63
C MET A 817 9.20 -16.90 18.13
N VAL A 818 9.29 -17.32 16.87
CA VAL A 818 10.54 -17.81 16.30
C VAL A 818 11.56 -16.68 16.17
N ASP A 819 11.11 -15.47 15.83
CA ASP A 819 11.99 -14.33 15.67
C ASP A 819 12.65 -13.88 16.97
N THR A 820 11.93 -14.02 18.10
CA THR A 820 12.41 -13.72 19.46
C THR A 820 13.29 -14.80 20.07
N THR A 821 13.32 -16.01 19.49
CA THR A 821 14.24 -17.06 19.96
C THR A 821 15.69 -16.70 19.64
N GLN A 822 16.45 -16.28 20.67
CA GLN A 822 17.90 -16.23 20.54
C GLN A 822 18.46 -17.66 20.41
N PRO A 823 19.50 -17.89 19.58
CA PRO A 823 20.22 -19.16 19.58
C PRO A 823 20.96 -19.29 20.92
N VAL A 824 20.34 -19.97 21.89
CA VAL A 824 20.95 -20.21 23.20
C VAL A 824 22.02 -21.29 23.04
N ASP A 825 23.28 -20.95 23.36
CA ASP A 825 24.37 -21.92 23.50
C ASP A 825 23.94 -23.02 24.48
N HIS A 826 24.03 -24.27 24.02
CA HIS A 826 23.55 -25.49 24.66
C HIS A 826 23.75 -25.52 26.19
N GLY A 827 22.67 -25.51 26.99
CA GLY A 827 22.80 -25.75 28.43
C GLY A 827 21.59 -25.64 29.37
N ALA A 828 20.40 -25.21 28.95
CA ALA A 828 19.27 -25.01 29.89
C ALA A 828 18.11 -26.01 29.69
N GLU A 829 17.66 -26.63 30.79
CA GLU A 829 16.62 -27.67 30.93
C GLU A 829 15.16 -27.20 30.66
N TYR A 830 14.95 -26.13 29.88
CA TYR A 830 13.60 -25.74 29.46
C TYR A 830 13.28 -26.35 28.10
N ALA A 831 12.02 -26.73 27.86
CA ALA A 831 11.58 -27.09 26.52
C ALA A 831 11.85 -25.90 25.59
N GLU A 832 12.80 -26.05 24.66
CA GLU A 832 13.27 -24.95 23.81
C GLU A 832 12.08 -24.34 23.07
N PRO A 833 11.86 -23.01 23.09
CA PRO A 833 10.73 -22.38 22.39
C PRO A 833 10.66 -22.78 20.91
N ALA A 834 11.80 -23.07 20.28
CA ALA A 834 11.91 -23.65 18.96
C ALA A 834 11.12 -24.97 18.81
N THR A 835 11.18 -25.87 19.80
CA THR A 835 10.41 -27.13 19.80
C THR A 835 8.91 -26.89 19.87
N VAL A 836 8.48 -25.90 20.65
CA VAL A 836 7.08 -25.50 20.75
C VAL A 836 6.56 -24.97 19.41
N CYS A 837 7.30 -24.09 18.74
CA CYS A 837 6.92 -23.57 17.42
C CYS A 837 6.78 -24.71 16.38
N VAL A 838 7.70 -25.68 16.42
CA VAL A 838 7.66 -26.87 15.56
C VAL A 838 6.41 -27.71 15.83
N ASP A 839 6.06 -27.95 17.08
CA ASP A 839 4.86 -28.72 17.44
C ASP A 839 3.56 -27.99 17.07
N VAL A 840 3.53 -26.65 17.19
CA VAL A 840 2.39 -25.82 16.79
C VAL A 840 2.13 -25.92 15.28
N LEU A 841 3.17 -25.85 14.45
CA LEU A 841 3.01 -26.04 12.99
C LEU A 841 2.44 -27.43 12.69
N GLY A 842 2.96 -28.48 13.36
CA GLY A 842 2.46 -29.84 13.18
C GLY A 842 0.97 -29.99 13.55
N GLN A 843 0.48 -29.22 14.51
CA GLN A 843 -0.93 -29.23 14.94
C GLN A 843 -1.85 -28.39 14.06
N ALA A 844 -1.35 -27.29 13.51
CA ALA A 844 -2.09 -26.45 12.56
C ALA A 844 -2.19 -27.12 11.17
N ALA A 845 -1.22 -27.96 10.78
CA ALA A 845 -1.15 -28.64 9.49
C ALA A 845 -2.46 -29.33 9.01
N PRO A 846 -3.17 -30.13 9.83
CA PRO A 846 -4.44 -30.75 9.41
C PRO A 846 -5.59 -29.75 9.20
N GLN A 847 -5.45 -28.51 9.70
CA GLN A 847 -6.45 -27.44 9.54
C GLN A 847 -6.19 -26.61 8.29
N LEU A 848 -4.95 -26.55 7.80
CA LEU A 848 -4.56 -25.83 6.59
C LEU A 848 -5.01 -26.58 5.32
N THR A 849 -6.30 -26.51 5.02
CA THR A 849 -6.89 -27.03 3.77
C THR A 849 -6.57 -26.13 2.59
N LEU A 850 -6.67 -26.69 1.38
CA LEU A 850 -6.50 -25.92 0.14
C LEU A 850 -7.50 -24.74 0.02
N GLU A 851 -8.69 -24.83 0.60
CA GLU A 851 -9.66 -23.73 0.62
C GLU A 851 -9.18 -22.57 1.49
N LEU A 852 -8.65 -22.84 2.68
CA LEU A 852 -8.10 -21.79 3.55
C LEU A 852 -6.82 -21.20 2.97
N LEU A 853 -6.00 -22.01 2.30
CA LEU A 853 -4.83 -21.52 1.56
C LEU A 853 -5.19 -20.76 0.28
N ALA A 854 -6.46 -20.78 -0.15
CA ALA A 854 -6.95 -19.88 -1.18
C ALA A 854 -7.12 -18.44 -0.68
N VAL A 855 -7.28 -18.25 0.64
CA VAL A 855 -7.37 -16.93 1.28
C VAL A 855 -5.97 -16.30 1.29
N PRO A 856 -5.75 -15.13 0.64
CA PRO A 856 -4.42 -14.54 0.50
C PRO A 856 -3.70 -14.30 1.83
N LEU A 857 -4.39 -13.74 2.82
CA LEU A 857 -3.81 -13.46 4.15
C LEU A 857 -3.30 -14.73 4.84
N VAL A 858 -4.07 -15.83 4.80
CA VAL A 858 -3.66 -17.11 5.39
C VAL A 858 -2.47 -17.68 4.63
N ARG A 859 -2.50 -17.62 3.29
CA ARG A 859 -1.40 -18.08 2.44
C ARG A 859 -0.10 -17.35 2.77
N GLU A 860 -0.13 -16.02 2.84
CA GLU A 860 1.03 -15.19 3.19
C GLU A 860 1.56 -15.53 4.59
N ALA A 861 0.68 -15.65 5.58
CA ALA A 861 1.08 -16.00 6.94
C ALA A 861 1.72 -17.40 7.04
N VAL A 862 1.25 -18.40 6.28
CA VAL A 862 1.90 -19.71 6.24
C VAL A 862 3.27 -19.64 5.56
N VAL A 863 3.41 -18.88 4.46
CA VAL A 863 4.70 -18.68 3.78
C VAL A 863 5.72 -18.07 4.74
N ASP A 864 5.32 -17.00 5.44
CA ASP A 864 6.17 -16.31 6.42
C ASP A 864 6.55 -17.25 7.57
N ALA A 865 5.56 -17.90 8.21
CA ALA A 865 5.80 -18.82 9.32
C ALA A 865 6.73 -19.99 8.94
N VAL A 866 6.49 -20.64 7.80
CA VAL A 866 7.30 -21.77 7.32
C VAL A 866 8.72 -21.31 6.97
N THR A 867 8.86 -20.17 6.32
CA THR A 867 10.18 -19.64 5.92
C THR A 867 11.00 -19.23 7.14
N THR A 868 10.39 -18.54 8.11
CA THR A 868 11.02 -18.15 9.37
C THR A 868 11.42 -19.38 10.20
N LEU A 869 10.56 -20.40 10.28
CA LEU A 869 10.89 -21.68 10.92
C LEU A 869 12.09 -22.37 10.25
N LEU A 870 12.11 -22.47 8.92
CA LEU A 870 13.21 -23.09 8.17
C LEU A 870 14.53 -22.31 8.35
N LEU A 871 14.47 -20.97 8.41
CA LEU A 871 15.66 -20.13 8.61
C LEU A 871 16.24 -20.26 10.03
N LYS A 872 15.40 -20.11 11.06
CA LYS A 872 15.84 -19.94 12.45
C LYS A 872 15.80 -21.22 13.29
N THR A 873 14.95 -22.18 12.95
CA THR A 873 14.69 -23.39 13.76
C THR A 873 14.95 -24.71 13.00
N SER A 874 15.71 -24.67 11.90
CA SER A 874 16.02 -25.85 11.07
C SER A 874 16.56 -27.05 11.87
N ALA A 875 17.42 -26.82 12.87
CA ALA A 875 17.92 -27.88 13.74
C ALA A 875 16.81 -28.56 14.57
N ALA A 876 15.87 -27.78 15.12
CA ALA A 876 14.74 -28.30 15.88
C ALA A 876 13.74 -29.04 14.98
N LEU A 877 13.47 -28.51 13.78
CA LEU A 877 12.65 -29.17 12.76
C LEU A 877 13.22 -30.55 12.37
N VAL A 878 14.54 -30.62 12.17
CA VAL A 878 15.24 -31.88 11.85
C VAL A 878 15.14 -32.86 13.03
N LYS A 879 15.34 -32.41 14.27
CA LYS A 879 15.22 -33.27 15.46
C LYS A 879 13.80 -33.80 15.69
N ALA A 880 12.78 -33.01 15.38
CA ALA A 880 11.37 -33.40 15.53
C ALA A 880 10.87 -34.37 14.44
N SER A 881 11.68 -34.66 13.41
CA SER A 881 11.28 -35.50 12.27
C SER A 881 11.20 -37.01 12.56
N GLY A 882 11.64 -37.46 13.74
CA GLY A 882 11.78 -38.89 14.11
C GLY A 882 10.48 -39.70 14.26
N THR A 883 9.30 -39.10 14.07
CA THR A 883 8.01 -39.78 14.12
C THR A 883 7.22 -39.57 12.83
N CYS A 884 7.18 -40.60 11.97
CA CYS A 884 6.31 -40.75 10.80
C CYS A 884 6.49 -39.71 9.68
N LEU A 885 7.40 -39.98 8.74
CA LEU A 885 7.39 -39.35 7.42
C LEU A 885 6.39 -40.09 6.52
N SER A 886 5.18 -39.56 6.38
CA SER A 886 4.29 -40.00 5.29
C SER A 886 4.93 -39.66 3.94
N THR A 887 4.63 -40.45 2.90
CA THR A 887 5.13 -40.16 1.54
C THR A 887 4.61 -38.82 1.06
N LEU A 888 5.52 -37.88 0.78
CA LEU A 888 5.24 -36.60 0.12
C LEU A 888 4.42 -36.86 -1.16
N SER A 889 3.12 -36.57 -1.15
CA SER A 889 2.28 -36.66 -2.35
C SER A 889 1.60 -35.33 -2.64
N VAL A 890 2.38 -34.25 -2.63
CA VAL A 890 1.90 -32.90 -2.99
C VAL A 890 1.34 -32.86 -4.42
N LEU A 891 1.88 -33.70 -5.32
CA LEU A 891 1.32 -33.84 -6.67
C LEU A 891 -0.08 -34.49 -6.67
N ALA A 892 -0.37 -35.41 -5.73
CA ALA A 892 -1.72 -35.97 -5.59
C ALA A 892 -2.70 -34.98 -4.94
N LEU A 893 -2.23 -34.10 -4.04
CA LEU A 893 -2.99 -32.96 -3.52
C LEU A 893 -3.46 -32.01 -4.64
N LEU A 894 -2.63 -31.81 -5.67
CA LEU A 894 -2.93 -30.96 -6.82
C LEU A 894 -3.77 -31.66 -7.92
N ASP A 895 -3.75 -32.99 -8.00
CA ASP A 895 -4.46 -33.79 -9.02
C ASP A 895 -5.81 -34.38 -8.54
N ALA A 896 -6.13 -34.29 -7.24
CA ALA A 896 -7.34 -34.86 -6.67
C ALA A 896 -8.61 -34.09 -7.13
N HIS A 897 -9.61 -34.81 -7.64
CA HIS A 897 -10.89 -34.26 -8.11
C HIS A 897 -11.75 -33.59 -7.00
N ASN A 898 -11.33 -33.67 -5.73
CA ASN A 898 -11.97 -33.02 -4.58
C ASN A 898 -10.95 -32.11 -3.87
N LEU A 899 -10.53 -31.03 -4.54
CA LEU A 899 -9.58 -30.04 -4.02
C LEU A 899 -10.01 -29.39 -2.68
N ARG A 900 -11.30 -29.48 -2.33
CA ARG A 900 -11.88 -28.75 -1.19
C ARG A 900 -11.43 -29.22 0.20
N ALA A 901 -11.03 -30.49 0.36
CA ALA A 901 -10.85 -31.10 1.70
C ALA A 901 -9.45 -31.63 1.99
N ALA A 902 -8.45 -31.40 1.13
CA ALA A 902 -7.12 -31.95 1.31
C ALA A 902 -6.25 -31.01 2.17
N PRO A 903 -5.80 -31.42 3.37
CA PRO A 903 -4.92 -30.59 4.22
C PRO A 903 -3.45 -30.67 3.78
N LEU A 904 -2.65 -29.66 4.12
CA LEU A 904 -1.19 -29.67 3.89
C LEU A 904 -0.47 -30.83 4.58
N GLY A 905 -1.03 -31.37 5.66
CA GLY A 905 -0.51 -32.55 6.36
C GLY A 905 -1.63 -33.38 7.00
N GLU A 906 -1.40 -34.69 7.11
CA GLU A 906 -2.30 -35.58 7.86
C GLU A 906 -2.02 -35.49 9.36
N ARG A 907 -2.97 -35.92 10.19
CA ARG A 907 -2.74 -36.00 11.64
C ARG A 907 -1.54 -36.93 11.93
N GLY A 908 -0.48 -36.36 12.51
CA GLY A 908 0.75 -37.10 12.83
C GLY A 908 1.86 -36.96 11.79
N SER A 909 1.68 -36.15 10.73
CA SER A 909 2.80 -35.72 9.87
C SER A 909 3.83 -34.94 10.68
N SER A 910 5.12 -35.17 10.43
CA SER A 910 6.18 -34.36 11.04
C SER A 910 6.12 -32.91 10.55
N ALA A 911 6.46 -31.96 11.41
CA ALA A 911 6.47 -30.53 11.07
C ALA A 911 7.44 -30.21 9.92
N LEU A 912 8.56 -30.94 9.81
CA LEU A 912 9.46 -30.86 8.66
C LEU A 912 8.73 -31.25 7.37
N HIS A 913 7.97 -32.35 7.37
CA HIS A 913 7.19 -32.75 6.21
C HIS A 913 6.17 -31.68 5.81
N VAL A 914 5.45 -31.10 6.79
CA VAL A 914 4.48 -30.02 6.55
C VAL A 914 5.14 -28.79 5.93
N ALA A 915 6.29 -28.36 6.46
CA ALA A 915 7.05 -27.23 5.93
C ALA A 915 7.49 -27.47 4.47
N LEU A 916 7.97 -28.67 4.16
CA LEU A 916 8.37 -29.05 2.80
C LEU A 916 7.16 -29.12 1.85
N CYS A 917 6.03 -29.67 2.29
CA CYS A 917 4.78 -29.68 1.54
C CYS A 917 4.29 -28.27 1.22
N ALA A 918 4.31 -27.38 2.21
CA ALA A 918 3.89 -25.99 2.07
C ALA A 918 4.74 -25.25 1.02
N VAL A 919 6.06 -25.43 1.06
CA VAL A 919 6.97 -24.82 0.06
C VAL A 919 6.66 -25.29 -1.36
N VAL A 920 6.48 -26.59 -1.57
CA VAL A 920 6.13 -27.14 -2.88
C VAL A 920 4.76 -26.61 -3.34
N PHE A 921 3.80 -26.53 -2.41
CA PHE A 921 2.49 -25.95 -2.68
C PHE A 921 2.60 -24.48 -3.12
N PHE A 922 3.31 -23.62 -2.38
CA PHE A 922 3.45 -22.20 -2.73
C PHE A 922 4.13 -21.96 -4.07
N PHE A 923 5.15 -22.76 -4.40
CA PHE A 923 5.76 -22.70 -5.74
C PHE A 923 4.81 -23.15 -6.85
N SER A 924 3.86 -24.04 -6.56
CA SER A 924 2.86 -24.51 -7.53
C SER A 924 1.68 -23.55 -7.73
N THR A 925 1.40 -22.69 -6.75
CA THR A 925 0.26 -21.75 -6.75
C THR A 925 0.69 -20.28 -6.72
N ALA A 926 1.93 -19.97 -7.10
CA ALA A 926 2.48 -18.64 -6.99
C ALA A 926 1.72 -17.60 -7.82
N ASP A 927 1.45 -16.46 -7.19
CA ASP A 927 0.82 -15.28 -7.77
C ASP A 927 1.67 -14.02 -7.45
N THR A 928 1.17 -12.85 -7.84
CA THR A 928 1.84 -11.57 -7.59
C THR A 928 1.89 -11.18 -6.11
N LEU A 929 1.06 -11.79 -5.24
CA LEU A 929 0.99 -11.43 -3.82
C LEU A 929 2.11 -12.09 -3.02
N ILE A 930 2.39 -13.37 -3.27
CA ILE A 930 3.45 -14.10 -2.54
C ILE A 930 4.84 -14.00 -3.18
N GLU A 931 4.98 -13.30 -4.32
CA GLU A 931 6.22 -13.19 -5.09
C GLU A 931 7.41 -12.73 -4.23
N THR A 932 7.23 -11.63 -3.49
CA THR A 932 8.29 -11.04 -2.66
C THR A 932 8.69 -11.96 -1.50
N LYS A 933 7.73 -12.70 -0.96
CA LYS A 933 7.93 -13.65 0.15
C LYS A 933 8.65 -14.92 -0.31
N LEU A 934 8.37 -15.41 -1.53
CA LEU A 934 9.04 -16.58 -2.09
C LEU A 934 10.55 -16.39 -2.28
N ALA A 935 11.03 -15.15 -2.38
CA ALA A 935 12.47 -14.84 -2.43
C ALA A 935 13.22 -15.23 -1.13
N ALA A 936 12.53 -15.34 0.01
CA ALA A 936 13.12 -15.77 1.28
C ALA A 936 13.22 -17.30 1.43
N VAL A 937 12.61 -18.09 0.54
CA VAL A 937 12.65 -19.56 0.59
C VAL A 937 14.04 -20.14 0.26
N PRO A 938 14.77 -19.70 -0.80
CA PRO A 938 16.13 -20.20 -1.07
C PRO A 938 17.14 -20.10 0.09
N PRO A 939 17.28 -18.97 0.82
CA PRO A 939 18.16 -18.93 1.98
C PRO A 939 17.68 -19.86 3.11
N ALA A 940 16.38 -20.03 3.29
CA ALA A 940 15.81 -20.98 4.25
C ALA A 940 16.21 -22.43 3.94
N PHE A 941 16.18 -22.82 2.66
CA PHE A 941 16.64 -24.13 2.21
C PHE A 941 18.15 -24.33 2.32
N SER A 942 18.92 -23.25 2.20
CA SER A 942 20.37 -23.31 2.42
C SER A 942 20.69 -23.66 3.87
N MET A 943 19.92 -23.11 4.83
CA MET A 943 20.03 -23.46 6.25
C MET A 943 19.60 -24.92 6.52
N LEU A 944 18.49 -25.37 5.93
CA LEU A 944 18.05 -26.76 6.02
C LEU A 944 19.11 -27.73 5.46
N ALA A 945 19.69 -27.41 4.30
CA ALA A 945 20.71 -28.22 3.64
C ALA A 945 21.95 -28.44 4.52
N ALA A 946 22.37 -27.41 5.26
CA ALA A 946 23.47 -27.51 6.23
C ALA A 946 23.17 -28.50 7.37
N HIS A 947 21.89 -28.77 7.66
CA HIS A 947 21.46 -29.64 8.74
C HIS A 947 21.05 -31.06 8.29
N ILE A 948 21.04 -31.34 6.98
CA ILE A 948 20.77 -32.69 6.45
C ILE A 948 21.69 -33.78 7.05
N PRO A 949 22.98 -33.56 7.32
CA PRO A 949 23.82 -34.57 7.98
C PRO A 949 23.27 -35.02 9.35
N TYR A 950 22.58 -34.16 10.10
CA TYR A 950 22.01 -34.51 11.40
C TYR A 950 20.76 -35.39 11.30
N LEU A 951 20.18 -35.58 10.09
CA LEU A 951 19.09 -36.54 9.88
C LEU A 951 19.57 -37.99 10.04
N GLU A 952 20.87 -38.27 9.88
CA GLU A 952 21.45 -39.62 10.02
C GLU A 952 21.14 -40.25 11.38
N ASP A 953 21.08 -39.44 12.43
CA ASP A 953 20.83 -39.87 13.82
C ASP A 953 19.33 -39.97 14.17
N VAL A 954 18.44 -39.43 13.35
CA VAL A 954 17.02 -39.21 13.70
C VAL A 954 16.05 -39.97 12.79
N VAL A 955 16.38 -40.12 11.49
CA VAL A 955 15.47 -40.68 10.48
C VAL A 955 16.13 -41.85 9.75
N PRO A 956 15.42 -42.97 9.49
CA PRO A 956 15.94 -44.05 8.67
C PRO A 956 16.39 -43.57 7.28
N PRO A 957 17.54 -44.05 6.75
CA PRO A 957 18.10 -43.57 5.49
C PRO A 957 17.16 -43.73 4.29
N ALA A 958 16.35 -44.79 4.27
CA ALA A 958 15.37 -45.00 3.21
C ALA A 958 14.26 -43.93 3.20
N GLU A 959 13.83 -43.47 4.37
CA GLU A 959 12.76 -42.46 4.51
C GLU A 959 13.28 -41.07 4.18
N ALA A 960 14.46 -40.71 4.70
CA ALA A 960 15.13 -39.45 4.37
C ALA A 960 15.46 -39.34 2.88
N GLN A 961 15.95 -40.44 2.27
CA GLN A 961 16.16 -40.52 0.83
C GLN A 961 14.86 -40.28 0.06
N THR A 962 13.79 -41.00 0.41
CA THR A 962 12.50 -40.90 -0.29
C THR A 962 11.93 -39.48 -0.19
N MET A 963 12.03 -38.83 0.97
CA MET A 963 11.58 -37.47 1.19
C MET A 963 12.31 -36.46 0.28
N LEU A 964 13.65 -36.44 0.32
CA LEU A 964 14.46 -35.49 -0.46
C LEU A 964 14.33 -35.73 -1.97
N ASP A 965 14.34 -37.00 -2.40
CA ASP A 965 14.19 -37.39 -3.80
C ASP A 965 12.81 -36.98 -4.33
N THR A 966 11.75 -37.18 -3.53
CA THR A 966 10.38 -36.81 -3.92
C THR A 966 10.23 -35.30 -4.02
N MET A 967 10.79 -34.53 -3.08
CA MET A 967 10.76 -33.07 -3.15
C MET A 967 11.49 -32.54 -4.39
N ALA A 968 12.68 -33.07 -4.70
CA ALA A 968 13.39 -32.70 -5.92
C ALA A 968 12.56 -33.01 -7.18
N CYS A 969 11.87 -34.15 -7.19
CA CYS A 969 10.97 -34.53 -8.28
C CYS A 969 9.74 -33.61 -8.38
N SER A 970 9.15 -33.18 -7.26
CA SER A 970 8.02 -32.24 -7.25
C SER A 970 8.42 -30.86 -7.76
N LEU A 971 9.57 -30.34 -7.34
CA LEU A 971 10.09 -29.06 -7.85
C LEU A 971 10.41 -29.15 -9.35
N LEU A 972 10.99 -30.28 -9.80
CA LEU A 972 11.22 -30.54 -11.23
C LEU A 972 9.90 -30.57 -12.02
N HIS A 973 8.86 -31.20 -11.46
CA HIS A 973 7.54 -31.25 -12.08
C HIS A 973 6.91 -29.86 -12.22
N ILE A 974 6.94 -29.06 -11.15
CA ILE A 974 6.45 -27.67 -11.19
C ILE A 974 7.19 -26.88 -12.27
N LEU A 975 8.52 -27.01 -12.29
CA LEU A 975 9.40 -26.25 -13.18
C LEU A 975 9.27 -26.62 -14.67
N LEU A 976 8.84 -27.84 -15.01
CA LEU A 976 8.78 -28.31 -16.40
C LEU A 976 7.36 -28.58 -16.93
N LEU A 977 6.37 -28.84 -16.07
CA LEU A 977 5.05 -29.36 -16.49
C LEU A 977 3.85 -28.52 -16.00
N ARG A 978 4.05 -27.53 -15.12
CA ARG A 978 2.95 -26.68 -14.59
C ARG A 978 3.11 -25.23 -15.03
N PRO A 979 2.03 -24.47 -15.27
CA PRO A 979 2.15 -23.04 -15.57
C PRO A 979 2.91 -22.33 -14.45
N LEU A 980 3.98 -21.61 -14.83
CA LEU A 980 4.89 -20.94 -13.90
C LEU A 980 4.63 -19.44 -13.90
N HIS A 981 4.55 -18.86 -12.71
CA HIS A 981 4.72 -17.41 -12.57
C HIS A 981 6.20 -17.06 -12.79
N ALA A 982 6.49 -16.17 -13.76
CA ALA A 982 7.86 -15.88 -14.20
C ALA A 982 8.85 -15.53 -13.06
N PRO A 983 8.46 -14.79 -12.01
CA PRO A 983 9.32 -14.51 -10.86
C PRO A 983 9.69 -15.74 -10.02
N SER A 984 8.84 -16.77 -9.99
CA SER A 984 9.07 -17.99 -9.18
C SER A 984 10.13 -18.92 -9.77
N LEU A 985 10.50 -18.73 -11.04
CA LEU A 985 11.48 -19.58 -11.73
C LEU A 985 12.83 -19.60 -11.02
N VAL A 986 13.33 -18.43 -10.60
CA VAL A 986 14.65 -18.32 -9.96
C VAL A 986 14.65 -18.95 -8.56
N PRO A 987 13.71 -18.63 -7.65
CA PRO A 987 13.59 -19.30 -6.36
C PRO A 987 13.50 -20.83 -6.46
N ILE A 988 12.65 -21.37 -7.36
CA ILE A 988 12.50 -22.83 -7.54
C ILE A 988 13.82 -23.47 -7.97
N LEU A 989 14.52 -22.85 -8.93
CA LEU A 989 15.79 -23.36 -9.43
C LEU A 989 16.88 -23.36 -8.35
N LEU A 990 16.93 -22.32 -7.51
CA LEU A 990 17.88 -22.21 -6.40
C LEU A 990 17.59 -23.25 -5.30
N VAL A 991 16.32 -23.47 -4.95
CA VAL A 991 15.92 -24.51 -3.99
C VAL A 991 16.27 -25.89 -4.55
N LEU A 992 15.93 -26.17 -5.81
CA LEU A 992 16.23 -27.43 -6.47
C LEU A 992 17.74 -27.70 -6.54
N ARG A 993 18.54 -26.68 -6.85
CA ARG A 993 20.01 -26.75 -6.82
C ARG A 993 20.51 -27.14 -5.42
N THR A 994 20.10 -26.37 -4.41
CA THR A 994 20.56 -26.54 -3.02
C THR A 994 20.22 -27.92 -2.47
N LEU A 995 18.98 -28.36 -2.68
CA LEU A 995 18.49 -29.67 -2.29
C LEU A 995 19.26 -30.80 -2.98
N THR A 996 19.47 -30.70 -4.29
CA THR A 996 20.19 -31.71 -5.09
C THR A 996 21.63 -31.86 -4.63
N LEU A 997 22.34 -30.74 -4.45
CA LEU A 997 23.75 -30.78 -4.02
C LEU A 997 23.87 -31.40 -2.63
N ALA A 998 23.02 -31.00 -1.69
CA ALA A 998 23.05 -31.55 -0.34
C ALA A 998 22.68 -33.05 -0.33
N ARG A 999 21.70 -33.47 -1.12
CA ARG A 999 21.28 -34.87 -1.29
C ARG A 999 22.39 -35.75 -1.87
N VAL A 1000 23.16 -35.24 -2.85
CA VAL A 1000 24.25 -35.99 -3.49
C VAL A 1000 25.50 -36.06 -2.61
N GLN A 1001 25.79 -35.01 -1.84
CA GLN A 1001 26.92 -34.98 -0.89
C GLN A 1001 26.71 -35.89 0.33
N ALA A 1002 25.46 -36.18 0.69
CA ALA A 1002 25.12 -37.06 1.80
C ALA A 1002 25.44 -38.55 1.48
N ALA A 1003 26.65 -38.99 1.84
CA ALA A 1003 27.13 -40.34 1.54
C ALA A 1003 26.27 -41.47 2.16
N TRP A 1004 25.68 -41.23 3.34
CA TRP A 1004 24.79 -42.17 4.03
C TRP A 1004 23.46 -42.43 3.30
N LEU A 1005 23.10 -41.60 2.32
CA LEU A 1005 21.90 -41.73 1.47
C LEU A 1005 22.19 -42.39 0.10
N GLY A 1006 23.38 -42.95 -0.11
CA GLY A 1006 23.77 -43.62 -1.36
C GLY A 1006 24.37 -42.71 -2.46
N GLY A 1007 24.53 -41.41 -2.17
CA GLY A 1007 25.22 -40.43 -3.03
C GLY A 1007 24.55 -40.19 -4.39
N GLU A 1008 25.37 -39.78 -5.38
CA GLU A 1008 24.90 -39.39 -6.73
C GLU A 1008 24.19 -40.53 -7.48
N ALA A 1009 24.75 -41.75 -7.40
CA ALA A 1009 24.25 -42.89 -8.17
C ALA A 1009 22.82 -43.28 -7.76
N SER A 1010 22.52 -43.29 -6.46
CA SER A 1010 21.17 -43.58 -5.97
C SER A 1010 20.19 -42.47 -6.33
N PHE A 1011 20.61 -41.19 -6.25
CA PHE A 1011 19.77 -40.05 -6.59
C PHE A 1011 19.39 -40.08 -8.08
N MET A 1012 20.36 -40.27 -8.96
CA MET A 1012 20.10 -40.35 -10.41
C MET A 1012 19.21 -41.53 -10.78
N GLN A 1013 19.30 -42.66 -10.06
CA GLN A 1013 18.40 -43.79 -10.23
C GLN A 1013 16.95 -43.43 -9.84
N SER A 1014 16.74 -42.72 -8.72
CA SER A 1014 15.43 -42.24 -8.29
C SER A 1014 14.83 -41.26 -9.31
N ILE A 1015 15.60 -40.30 -9.80
CA ILE A 1015 15.15 -39.34 -10.83
C ILE A 1015 14.77 -40.07 -12.13
N ALA A 1016 15.60 -41.01 -12.60
CA ALA A 1016 15.29 -41.79 -13.79
C ALA A 1016 13.99 -42.60 -13.64
N HIS A 1017 13.76 -43.17 -12.45
CA HIS A 1017 12.53 -43.87 -12.13
C HIS A 1017 11.31 -42.93 -12.13
N TYR A 1018 11.46 -41.71 -11.61
CA TYR A 1018 10.40 -40.70 -11.63
C TYR A 1018 10.08 -40.25 -13.07
N CYS A 1019 11.09 -39.88 -13.86
CA CYS A 1019 10.91 -39.45 -15.25
C CYS A 1019 10.19 -40.49 -16.12
N ALA A 1020 10.39 -41.79 -15.86
CA ALA A 1020 9.70 -42.87 -16.56
C ALA A 1020 8.19 -42.94 -16.27
N ASN A 1021 7.72 -42.32 -15.19
CA ASN A 1021 6.33 -42.38 -14.73
C ASN A 1021 5.65 -41.01 -14.62
N ALA A 1022 6.38 -39.89 -14.77
CA ALA A 1022 5.87 -38.53 -14.57
C ALA A 1022 4.89 -38.04 -15.65
N VAL A 1023 4.99 -38.56 -16.87
CA VAL A 1023 4.11 -38.20 -18.00
C VAL A 1023 3.27 -39.42 -18.39
N PRO A 1024 1.96 -39.27 -18.68
CA PRO A 1024 1.12 -40.39 -19.12
C PRO A 1024 1.75 -41.16 -20.28
N ARG A 1025 1.81 -42.49 -20.17
CA ARG A 1025 2.47 -43.37 -21.16
C ARG A 1025 1.90 -43.28 -22.59
N ALA A 1026 0.75 -42.64 -22.76
CA ALA A 1026 0.14 -42.40 -24.07
C ALA A 1026 0.90 -41.37 -24.91
N ASP A 1027 1.73 -40.50 -24.29
CA ASP A 1027 2.51 -39.47 -24.99
C ASP A 1027 4.02 -39.74 -24.87
N THR A 1028 4.49 -40.68 -25.70
CA THR A 1028 5.90 -41.11 -25.72
C THR A 1028 6.86 -39.98 -26.09
N GLN A 1029 6.43 -39.00 -26.89
CA GLN A 1029 7.29 -37.88 -27.30
C GLN A 1029 7.47 -36.87 -26.17
N ARG A 1030 6.38 -36.53 -25.45
CA ARG A 1030 6.45 -35.65 -24.28
C ARG A 1030 7.22 -36.29 -23.12
N SER A 1031 7.06 -37.59 -22.92
CA SER A 1031 7.85 -38.34 -21.93
C SER A 1031 9.36 -38.32 -22.23
N GLN A 1032 9.76 -38.48 -23.50
CA GLN A 1032 11.17 -38.39 -23.92
C GLN A 1032 11.75 -36.98 -23.74
N LEU A 1033 10.99 -35.96 -24.11
CA LEU A 1033 11.40 -34.56 -23.95
C LEU A 1033 11.54 -34.19 -22.48
N PHE A 1034 10.60 -34.60 -21.62
CA PHE A 1034 10.69 -34.40 -20.18
C PHE A 1034 11.91 -35.07 -19.57
N ALA A 1035 12.17 -36.33 -19.92
CA ALA A 1035 13.33 -37.07 -19.42
C ALA A 1035 14.66 -36.43 -19.85
N HIS A 1036 14.75 -35.96 -21.10
CA HIS A 1036 15.93 -35.26 -21.60
C HIS A 1036 16.15 -33.92 -20.87
N ALA A 1037 15.07 -33.16 -20.65
CA ALA A 1037 15.11 -31.89 -19.95
C ALA A 1037 15.54 -32.03 -18.49
N ALA A 1038 14.97 -33.02 -17.78
CA ALA A 1038 15.34 -33.36 -16.41
C ALA A 1038 16.81 -33.75 -16.31
N GLN A 1039 17.30 -34.59 -17.24
CA GLN A 1039 18.70 -35.01 -17.26
C GLN A 1039 19.65 -33.83 -17.49
N HIS A 1040 19.35 -32.94 -18.44
CA HIS A 1040 20.16 -31.75 -18.71
C HIS A 1040 20.19 -30.80 -17.51
N LEU A 1041 19.03 -30.56 -16.88
CA LEU A 1041 18.93 -29.68 -15.71
C LEU A 1041 19.76 -30.20 -14.53
N PHE A 1042 19.64 -31.49 -14.17
CA PHE A 1042 20.42 -32.05 -13.07
C PHE A 1042 21.91 -32.11 -13.37
N GLN A 1043 22.33 -32.33 -14.62
CA GLN A 1043 23.74 -32.25 -15.03
C GLN A 1043 24.31 -30.84 -14.81
N CYS A 1044 23.57 -29.81 -15.21
CA CYS A 1044 23.97 -28.42 -14.99
C CYS A 1044 24.02 -28.07 -13.49
N ILE A 1045 23.07 -28.55 -12.69
CA ILE A 1045 23.09 -28.39 -11.23
C ILE A 1045 24.33 -29.04 -10.62
N LEU A 1046 24.65 -30.28 -10.96
CA LEU A 1046 25.82 -30.98 -10.43
C LEU A 1046 27.13 -30.31 -10.86
N ALA A 1047 27.20 -29.80 -12.09
CA ALA A 1047 28.34 -29.03 -12.58
C ALA A 1047 28.52 -27.68 -11.87
N SER A 1048 27.49 -27.16 -11.19
CA SER A 1048 27.55 -25.91 -10.43
C SER A 1048 28.12 -26.08 -9.00
N HIS A 1049 28.54 -27.29 -8.63
CA HIS A 1049 29.14 -27.60 -7.34
C HIS A 1049 30.52 -26.94 -7.15
N ILE A 1050 30.75 -26.31 -6.00
CA ILE A 1050 32.02 -25.68 -5.65
C ILE A 1050 32.78 -26.56 -4.66
N ALA A 1051 34.04 -26.90 -4.98
CA ALA A 1051 34.89 -27.65 -4.07
C ALA A 1051 35.46 -26.75 -2.95
N PRO A 1052 35.53 -27.20 -1.69
CA PRO A 1052 36.08 -26.40 -0.60
C PRO A 1052 37.57 -26.08 -0.84
N GLN A 1053 37.94 -24.80 -0.76
CA GLN A 1053 39.32 -24.35 -0.94
C GLN A 1053 40.15 -24.63 0.32
N SER A 1054 41.20 -25.46 0.22
CA SER A 1054 41.92 -26.00 1.39
C SER A 1054 42.94 -25.07 2.06
N ASN A 1055 43.17 -23.85 1.55
CA ASN A 1055 44.38 -23.07 1.89
C ASN A 1055 44.14 -21.67 2.48
N ALA A 1056 42.91 -21.30 2.86
CA ALA A 1056 42.59 -20.00 3.46
C ALA A 1056 42.27 -20.10 4.97
N PRO A 1057 42.55 -19.06 5.78
CA PRO A 1057 42.14 -19.02 7.18
C PRO A 1057 40.60 -19.12 7.29
N PRO A 1058 40.05 -19.82 8.31
CA PRO A 1058 38.67 -20.34 8.30
C PRO A 1058 37.59 -19.26 8.11
N ALA A 1059 37.74 -18.08 8.69
CA ALA A 1059 36.77 -16.98 8.52
C ALA A 1059 36.80 -16.34 7.12
N LEU A 1060 37.99 -16.24 6.51
CA LEU A 1060 38.16 -15.75 5.14
C LEU A 1060 37.70 -16.80 4.13
N ALA A 1061 38.02 -18.07 4.39
CA ALA A 1061 37.56 -19.22 3.60
C ALA A 1061 36.03 -19.28 3.56
N ALA A 1062 35.35 -19.11 4.70
CA ALA A 1062 33.90 -19.08 4.77
C ALA A 1062 33.29 -17.94 3.94
N ARG A 1063 33.83 -16.70 4.06
CA ARG A 1063 33.35 -15.55 3.27
C ARG A 1063 33.58 -15.70 1.77
N LEU A 1064 34.74 -16.24 1.38
CA LEU A 1064 35.05 -16.52 -0.03
C LEU A 1064 34.14 -17.61 -0.60
N MET A 1065 33.88 -18.67 0.18
CA MET A 1065 32.95 -19.73 -0.21
C MET A 1065 31.52 -19.21 -0.40
N VAL A 1066 31.02 -18.35 0.50
CA VAL A 1066 29.67 -17.74 0.33
C VAL A 1066 29.58 -16.92 -0.97
N ASN A 1067 30.59 -16.10 -1.26
CA ASN A 1067 30.63 -15.30 -2.49
C ASN A 1067 30.75 -16.17 -3.76
N GLU A 1068 31.57 -17.22 -3.71
CA GLU A 1068 31.72 -18.16 -4.82
C GLU A 1068 30.41 -18.93 -5.06
N GLU A 1069 29.74 -19.34 -3.99
CA GLU A 1069 28.45 -20.04 -4.03
C GLU A 1069 27.35 -19.16 -4.65
N GLN A 1070 27.30 -17.89 -4.26
CA GLN A 1070 26.38 -16.91 -4.84
C GLN A 1070 26.64 -16.71 -6.34
N ARG A 1071 27.92 -16.65 -6.76
CA ARG A 1071 28.27 -16.54 -8.19
C ARG A 1071 27.89 -17.78 -8.99
N ALA A 1072 28.08 -18.97 -8.43
CA ALA A 1072 27.69 -20.22 -9.10
C ALA A 1072 26.17 -20.32 -9.25
N ALA A 1073 25.42 -19.91 -8.23
CA ALA A 1073 23.97 -19.82 -8.27
C ALA A 1073 23.48 -18.85 -9.37
N ILE A 1074 24.00 -17.62 -9.40
CA ILE A 1074 23.67 -16.62 -10.43
C ILE A 1074 23.97 -17.14 -11.84
N ARG A 1075 25.14 -17.76 -12.02
CA ARG A 1075 25.56 -18.32 -13.30
C ARG A 1075 24.63 -19.44 -13.75
N LEU A 1076 24.27 -20.37 -12.85
CA LEU A 1076 23.33 -21.45 -13.16
C LEU A 1076 21.98 -20.89 -13.63
N CYS A 1077 21.44 -19.91 -12.91
CA CYS A 1077 20.16 -19.29 -13.26
C CYS A 1077 20.21 -18.63 -14.65
N ARG A 1078 21.30 -17.91 -14.95
CA ARG A 1078 21.50 -17.29 -16.27
C ARG A 1078 21.56 -18.33 -17.38
N ASP A 1079 22.28 -19.42 -17.15
CA ASP A 1079 22.53 -20.45 -18.18
C ASP A 1079 21.29 -21.34 -18.42
N LEU A 1080 20.47 -21.62 -17.39
CA LEU A 1080 19.29 -22.48 -17.49
C LEU A 1080 17.98 -21.75 -17.82
N ARG A 1081 17.84 -20.45 -17.52
CA ARG A 1081 16.57 -19.73 -17.71
C ARG A 1081 16.03 -19.79 -19.16
N PRO A 1082 16.83 -19.54 -20.21
CA PRO A 1082 16.35 -19.62 -21.60
C PRO A 1082 15.89 -21.03 -21.96
N PHE A 1083 16.68 -22.04 -21.57
CA PHE A 1083 16.38 -23.45 -21.79
C PHE A 1083 15.06 -23.87 -21.13
N LEU A 1084 14.82 -23.40 -19.90
CA LEU A 1084 13.61 -23.73 -19.15
C LEU A 1084 12.36 -23.11 -19.75
N LEU A 1085 12.40 -21.84 -20.15
CA LEU A 1085 11.28 -21.17 -20.81
C LEU A 1085 10.93 -21.86 -22.14
N GLN A 1086 11.94 -22.22 -22.94
CA GLN A 1086 11.74 -22.95 -24.19
C GLN A 1086 11.14 -24.33 -23.96
N THR A 1087 11.71 -25.09 -23.03
CA THR A 1087 11.29 -26.49 -22.77
C THR A 1087 9.91 -26.55 -22.14
N HIS A 1088 9.61 -25.64 -21.23
CA HIS A 1088 8.30 -25.47 -20.62
C HIS A 1088 7.22 -25.17 -21.66
N GLY A 1089 7.47 -24.23 -22.58
CA GLY A 1089 6.53 -23.92 -23.68
C GLY A 1089 6.23 -25.14 -24.55
N VAL A 1090 7.23 -25.97 -24.85
CA VAL A 1090 7.05 -27.21 -25.64
C VAL A 1090 6.29 -28.29 -24.85
N LEU A 1091 6.54 -28.41 -23.55
CA LEU A 1091 5.95 -29.45 -22.69
C LEU A 1091 4.54 -29.10 -22.21
N CYS A 1092 4.15 -27.82 -22.14
CA CYS A 1092 2.85 -27.37 -21.64
C CYS A 1092 1.82 -27.07 -22.76
N MET A 1093 2.25 -26.80 -24.00
CA MET A 1093 1.36 -26.51 -25.16
C MET A 1093 0.85 -27.76 -25.90
N ARG A 1094 1.28 -28.96 -25.49
CA ARG A 1094 0.80 -30.27 -25.97
C ARG A 1094 0.09 -31.00 -24.86
#